data_AF-A0A5C3K919-F1
#
_entry.id   AF-A0A5C3K919-F1
#
_cell.length_a   1.000
_cell.length_b   1.000
_cell.length_c   1.000
_cell.angle_alpha   90.00
_cell.angle_beta   90.00
_cell.angle_gamma   90.00
#
_symmetry.space_group_name_H-M   'P 1'
#
loop_
_entity.id
_entity.type
_entity.pdbx_description
1 polymer ?
#
loop_
_entity_poly.entity_id
_entity_poly.type
_entity_poly.pdbx_seq_one_letter_code
_entity_poly.pdbx_strand_id
1 'polypeptide(L)'
;MAHSAPQIVSYSPKRMVQHWDSLVERGDAALYVSSVTTGIGPGEQAKFDALRNRLTGRVDYEFSLSRDYDSAHVISSNICVRGQPIYFHVIHKFQDALSKNIGITYSIPRQSVNLVAPLHQIPNYCFAKWGIRHSIRIFYPQLHNEDRRSHILTVSECATWYEKVVRPALSRLAPERSNNLPATYSAETFRSRTRNGMLFISGRTISDWDLQFLGDYMRELVTEHDIGWAQDFFFLHEIRGVKNSSVHTPNVTAATAALSDFLTTHGMPHDVASQPGNLAWVDVGIEITSDNGDCLAPRADTIPALITQFSSIPIEKATSMAVAGNGKFYLDPISCMTQVAGCRLSPGVRGRGPYGVIKLQAYVTDKAITATPDEGTGRHAKHITLNDMLNNRHERFLTNLYETYIDCVGEVTSNVRFEVRVPMEFGDKVMLQYDSDAIRDCLVAMDSRTWWHLRAHRALAFKLIIDWHLAATAIERSKMSALLLLAAASWIINSLHAAPDSGPSCRKLMNAILPRQPRASVDADTIAYRTSLSTPTEGYDDDDEDEREILSRQGPLRLNSGQASRFPTREEEGDDDECHDTMQVDTVPCNPYGLIFLREIRTGGAYPIPRFRSSSLGFLDEKTFRYFFGTTFSDFKQYVRSTRVAKASNPSRIKNKVLAKSKFTKLNLPEVPIFNVAGNQQLVDTREDSDNESANDSDGENAAEKPLDIFKLPFDQLLDIIYHNMFCQLASTSPNPKPGTRGPYILLTTEEREDVHEGVFKKRNLAKIWDNCRYKILDETEWRRLFERFFPAKGQNTGSRAQNYSNCSFISDWAQVLELAAYAPYWEAGREALWRRFKRLYWMPAARADRIWTTSSKRESGFVYPPGESGTAPLLYVRESAPTWNRNALA
;
A
#
# COMPACT_ATOMS: atom_id res chain seq x y z
N MET A 1 9.73 17.16 -38.22
CA MET A 1 11.07 16.55 -38.39
C MET A 1 11.00 15.16 -37.78
N ALA A 2 11.29 14.11 -38.55
CA ALA A 2 11.31 12.76 -38.01
C ALA A 2 12.49 12.64 -37.02
N HIS A 3 12.21 12.51 -35.73
CA HIS A 3 13.25 12.20 -34.75
C HIS A 3 13.79 10.81 -35.07
N SER A 4 15.06 10.74 -35.47
CA SER A 4 15.79 9.47 -35.58
C SER A 4 15.69 8.75 -34.25
N ALA A 5 15.37 7.45 -34.27
CA ALA A 5 15.34 6.62 -33.07
C ALA A 5 16.68 6.75 -32.33
N PRO A 6 16.68 6.91 -30.99
CA PRO A 6 17.92 7.04 -30.22
C PRO A 6 18.80 5.81 -30.41
N GLN A 7 20.11 6.01 -30.47
CA GLN A 7 21.06 4.91 -30.58
C GLN A 7 21.04 4.09 -29.28
N ILE A 8 20.82 2.78 -29.37
CA ILE A 8 20.89 1.91 -28.19
C ILE A 8 22.35 1.67 -27.84
N VAL A 9 22.76 2.09 -26.64
CA VAL A 9 24.13 1.94 -26.14
C VAL A 9 24.12 0.95 -24.98
N SER A 10 24.87 -0.14 -25.11
CA SER A 10 24.95 -1.19 -24.08
C SER A 10 26.08 -0.90 -23.08
N TYR A 11 25.71 -0.78 -21.81
CA TYR A 11 26.60 -0.54 -20.67
C TYR A 11 26.76 -1.80 -19.83
N SER A 12 28.01 -2.09 -19.41
CA SER A 12 28.20 -2.98 -18.25
C SER A 12 27.71 -2.28 -16.98
N PRO A 13 27.35 -3.02 -15.92
CA PRO A 13 26.93 -2.45 -14.64
C PRO A 13 27.88 -1.37 -14.13
N LYS A 14 29.19 -1.65 -14.13
CA LYS A 14 30.23 -0.71 -13.69
C LYS A 14 30.26 0.57 -14.53
N ARG A 15 30.17 0.46 -15.86
CA ARG A 15 30.16 1.63 -16.75
C ARG A 15 28.88 2.46 -16.60
N MET A 16 27.74 1.82 -16.32
CA MET A 16 26.48 2.54 -16.06
C MET A 16 26.58 3.36 -14.77
N VAL A 17 27.07 2.77 -13.69
CA VAL A 17 27.29 3.48 -12.42
C VAL A 17 28.26 4.65 -12.61
N GLN A 18 29.38 4.43 -13.30
CA GLN A 18 30.34 5.51 -13.62
C GLN A 18 29.71 6.63 -14.46
N HIS A 19 28.83 6.28 -15.40
CA HIS A 19 28.09 7.26 -16.18
C HIS A 19 27.19 8.11 -15.27
N TRP A 20 26.43 7.49 -14.37
CA TRP A 20 25.58 8.19 -13.42
C TRP A 20 26.36 9.03 -12.41
N ASP A 21 27.48 8.54 -11.87
CA ASP A 21 28.43 9.31 -11.05
C ASP A 21 28.84 10.59 -11.79
N SER A 22 29.22 10.47 -13.06
CA SER A 22 29.63 11.63 -13.88
C SER A 22 28.51 12.64 -14.12
N LEU A 23 27.24 12.22 -14.13
CA LEU A 23 26.09 13.11 -14.27
C LEU A 23 25.82 13.87 -12.96
N VAL A 24 26.00 13.21 -11.81
CA VAL A 24 25.93 13.86 -10.49
C VAL A 24 27.02 14.90 -10.35
N GLU A 25 28.27 14.58 -10.73
CA GLU A 25 29.41 15.49 -10.66
C GLU A 25 29.23 16.74 -11.54
N ARG A 26 28.57 16.61 -12.69
CA ARG A 26 28.25 17.74 -13.58
C ARG A 26 27.13 18.63 -13.03
N GLY A 27 26.36 18.17 -12.06
CA GLY A 27 25.25 18.93 -11.46
C GLY A 27 24.00 19.05 -12.34
N ASP A 28 23.88 18.30 -13.44
CA ASP A 28 22.66 18.28 -14.25
C ASP A 28 21.66 17.26 -13.69
N ALA A 29 20.89 17.71 -12.70
CA ALA A 29 19.90 16.88 -12.03
C ALA A 29 18.79 16.38 -12.98
N ALA A 30 18.43 17.15 -14.01
CA ALA A 30 17.36 16.78 -14.93
C ALA A 30 17.78 15.63 -15.85
N LEU A 31 18.99 15.73 -16.42
CA LEU A 31 19.57 14.65 -17.22
C LEU A 31 19.88 13.42 -16.36
N TYR A 32 20.42 13.61 -15.16
CA TYR A 32 20.65 12.53 -14.20
C TYR A 32 19.37 11.74 -13.90
N VAL A 33 18.29 12.43 -13.54
CA VAL A 33 17.00 11.77 -13.24
C VAL A 33 16.45 11.05 -14.48
N SER A 34 16.53 11.67 -15.67
CA SER A 34 16.10 11.02 -16.92
C SER A 34 16.90 9.73 -17.18
N SER A 35 18.23 9.80 -17.13
CA SER A 35 19.13 8.67 -17.38
C SER A 35 18.90 7.52 -16.39
N VAL A 36 18.80 7.81 -15.08
CA VAL A 36 18.60 6.76 -14.06
C VAL A 36 17.23 6.09 -14.15
N THR A 37 16.17 6.86 -14.46
CA THR A 37 14.79 6.35 -14.40
C THR A 37 14.29 5.78 -15.73
N THR A 38 14.78 6.27 -16.86
CA THR A 38 14.33 5.85 -18.21
C THR A 38 15.45 5.26 -19.09
N GLY A 39 16.71 5.48 -18.71
CA GLY A 39 17.85 5.15 -19.58
C GLY A 39 18.01 6.09 -20.78
N ILE A 40 17.16 7.12 -20.91
CA ILE A 40 17.19 8.04 -22.05
C ILE A 40 18.15 9.19 -21.75
N GLY A 41 19.14 9.37 -22.64
CA GLY A 41 20.08 10.48 -22.68
C GLY A 41 20.06 11.21 -24.04
N PRO A 42 20.94 12.21 -24.26
CA PRO A 42 21.00 12.96 -25.50
C PRO A 42 21.39 12.06 -26.69
N GLY A 43 20.40 11.67 -27.49
CA GLY A 43 20.61 10.82 -28.69
C GLY A 43 20.83 9.33 -28.40
N GLU A 44 20.75 8.92 -27.13
CA GLU A 44 21.05 7.55 -26.71
C GLU A 44 19.96 6.95 -25.82
N GLN A 45 19.78 5.64 -25.94
CA GLN A 45 19.01 4.81 -25.02
C GLN A 45 19.95 3.79 -24.39
N ALA A 46 20.14 3.88 -23.08
CA ALA A 46 20.99 2.98 -22.35
C ALA A 46 20.34 1.59 -22.22
N LYS A 47 21.11 0.54 -22.54
CA LYS A 47 20.81 -0.87 -22.24
C LYS A 47 21.75 -1.34 -21.14
N PHE A 48 21.19 -1.71 -20.00
CA PHE A 48 21.93 -2.29 -18.87
C PHE A 48 22.20 -3.77 -19.15
N ASP A 49 23.47 -4.18 -19.22
CA ASP A 49 23.86 -5.54 -19.59
C ASP A 49 24.60 -6.25 -18.46
N ALA A 50 23.84 -6.79 -17.51
CA ALA A 50 24.34 -7.52 -16.35
C ALA A 50 25.16 -8.75 -16.74
N LEU A 51 24.87 -9.35 -17.91
CA LEU A 51 25.54 -10.57 -18.36
C LEU A 51 27.00 -10.35 -18.77
N ARG A 52 27.47 -9.09 -18.92
CA ARG A 52 28.91 -8.80 -19.06
C ARG A 52 29.73 -9.21 -17.85
N ASN A 53 29.07 -9.39 -16.71
CA ASN A 53 29.64 -9.84 -15.45
C ASN A 53 29.40 -11.33 -15.18
N ARG A 54 28.96 -12.11 -16.19
CA ARG A 54 28.80 -13.57 -16.04
C ARG A 54 30.13 -14.26 -15.74
N LEU A 55 30.03 -15.34 -14.98
CA LEU A 55 31.16 -16.19 -14.62
C LEU A 55 31.34 -17.37 -15.59
N THR A 56 30.52 -17.45 -16.66
CA THR A 56 30.61 -18.52 -17.65
C THR A 56 32.01 -18.66 -18.22
N GLY A 57 32.59 -19.85 -18.09
CA GLY A 57 33.95 -20.16 -18.56
C GLY A 57 35.10 -19.55 -17.73
N ARG A 58 34.82 -18.86 -16.61
CA ARG A 58 35.85 -18.35 -15.69
C ARG A 58 36.25 -19.39 -14.66
N VAL A 59 36.96 -20.42 -15.10
CA VAL A 59 37.38 -21.54 -14.23
C VAL A 59 38.23 -21.11 -13.03
N ASP A 60 38.84 -19.93 -13.09
CA ASP A 60 39.64 -19.29 -12.05
C ASP A 60 38.82 -18.59 -10.96
N TYR A 61 37.50 -18.44 -11.16
CA TYR A 61 36.65 -17.78 -10.17
C TYR A 61 36.23 -18.75 -9.05
N GLU A 62 36.69 -18.44 -7.84
CA GLU A 62 36.44 -19.22 -6.63
C GLU A 62 35.19 -18.74 -5.87
N PHE A 63 34.42 -19.70 -5.38
CA PHE A 63 33.28 -19.47 -4.50
C PHE A 63 33.16 -20.64 -3.51
N SER A 64 32.61 -20.34 -2.35
CA SER A 64 32.35 -21.31 -1.28
C SER A 64 30.85 -21.60 -1.16
N LEU A 65 30.54 -22.82 -0.72
CA LEU A 65 29.18 -23.29 -0.47
C LEU A 65 29.01 -23.65 0.99
N SER A 66 27.93 -23.15 1.59
CA SER A 66 27.52 -23.50 2.95
C SER A 66 26.06 -23.92 2.96
N ARG A 67 25.71 -24.86 3.83
CA ARG A 67 24.37 -25.46 3.91
C ARG A 67 23.80 -25.27 5.30
N ASP A 68 22.49 -25.08 5.42
CA ASP A 68 21.81 -24.95 6.70
C ASP A 68 20.33 -25.41 6.63
N TYR A 69 19.70 -25.55 7.78
CA TYR A 69 18.27 -25.80 7.95
C TYR A 69 17.60 -24.53 8.47
N ASP A 70 16.64 -23.96 7.73
CA ASP A 70 15.99 -22.69 8.07
C ASP A 70 14.69 -22.90 8.88
N SER A 71 13.89 -23.89 8.49
CA SER A 71 12.57 -24.12 9.08
C SER A 71 12.16 -25.58 8.98
N ALA A 72 11.26 -26.01 9.88
CA ALA A 72 10.69 -27.36 9.84
C ALA A 72 9.21 -27.34 10.21
N HIS A 73 8.45 -28.24 9.59
CA HIS A 73 7.00 -28.33 9.70
C HIS A 73 6.63 -29.78 10.01
N VAL A 74 6.01 -30.04 11.15
CA VAL A 74 5.60 -31.41 11.55
C VAL A 74 4.12 -31.43 11.88
N ILE A 75 3.36 -32.18 11.10
CA ILE A 75 1.97 -32.50 11.35
C ILE A 75 1.91 -33.79 12.17
N SER A 76 1.19 -33.72 13.29
CA SER A 76 1.01 -34.85 14.21
C SER A 76 -0.37 -34.81 14.86
N SER A 77 -0.84 -35.97 15.30
CA SER A 77 -2.02 -36.06 16.17
C SER A 77 -1.72 -35.52 17.58
N ASN A 78 -0.48 -35.52 18.05
CA ASN A 78 -0.16 -35.07 19.40
C ASN A 78 0.86 -33.93 19.39
N ILE A 79 0.98 -33.24 20.52
CA ILE A 79 2.02 -32.21 20.69
C ILE A 79 3.34 -32.93 20.87
N CYS A 80 4.30 -32.65 20.01
CA CYS A 80 5.56 -33.40 19.97
C CYS A 80 6.79 -32.62 20.41
N VAL A 81 6.61 -31.40 20.90
CA VAL A 81 7.72 -30.60 21.42
C VAL A 81 8.19 -31.21 22.74
N ARG A 82 9.49 -31.47 22.88
CA ARG A 82 10.13 -32.03 24.08
C ARG A 82 11.21 -31.11 24.64
N GLY A 83 11.37 -31.09 25.96
CA GLY A 83 12.46 -30.38 26.64
C GLY A 83 12.42 -28.85 26.51
N GLN A 84 11.29 -28.28 26.06
CA GLN A 84 11.12 -26.85 25.84
C GLN A 84 9.84 -26.36 26.54
N PRO A 85 9.86 -25.18 27.19
CA PRO A 85 8.65 -24.60 27.76
C PRO A 85 7.70 -24.16 26.65
N ILE A 86 6.45 -24.61 26.73
CA ILE A 86 5.39 -24.21 25.81
C ILE A 86 4.48 -23.19 26.49
N TYR A 87 4.21 -22.09 25.79
CA TYR A 87 3.29 -21.04 26.20
C TYR A 87 2.03 -21.10 25.34
N PHE A 88 0.94 -21.62 25.90
CA PHE A 88 -0.35 -21.58 25.22
C PHE A 88 -1.10 -20.28 25.54
N HIS A 89 -1.97 -19.88 24.62
CA HIS A 89 -2.82 -18.70 24.78
C HIS A 89 -4.27 -19.13 24.89
N VAL A 90 -5.09 -18.43 25.68
CA VAL A 90 -6.54 -18.66 25.71
C VAL A 90 -7.25 -17.76 24.70
N ILE A 91 -6.89 -16.47 24.67
CA ILE A 91 -7.34 -15.54 23.64
C ILE A 91 -6.43 -15.66 22.42
N HIS A 92 -7.04 -15.89 21.27
CA HIS A 92 -6.34 -16.01 20.01
C HIS A 92 -5.85 -14.65 19.49
N LYS A 93 -4.67 -14.66 18.88
CA LYS A 93 -4.25 -13.62 17.95
C LYS A 93 -4.57 -14.13 16.56
N PHE A 94 -5.65 -13.62 15.94
CA PHE A 94 -6.03 -14.06 14.58
C PHE A 94 -4.92 -13.86 13.54
N GLN A 95 -4.05 -12.87 13.76
CA GLN A 95 -2.86 -12.64 12.94
C GLN A 95 -1.82 -13.79 12.97
N ASP A 96 -1.86 -14.65 14.00
CA ASP A 96 -0.94 -15.78 14.15
C ASP A 96 -1.49 -17.06 13.49
N ALA A 97 -2.75 -17.05 13.03
CA ALA A 97 -3.31 -18.14 12.25
C ALA A 97 -2.59 -18.29 10.90
N LEU A 98 -2.51 -19.51 10.41
CA LEU A 98 -1.93 -19.78 9.10
C LEU A 98 -2.89 -19.32 8.01
N SER A 99 -2.59 -18.15 7.46
CA SER A 99 -3.35 -17.51 6.37
C SER A 99 -2.70 -17.65 5.00
N LYS A 100 -1.41 -18.00 4.96
CA LYS A 100 -0.60 -18.07 3.74
C LYS A 100 -0.28 -19.50 3.35
N ASN A 101 -0.28 -19.78 2.05
CA ASN A 101 0.13 -21.06 1.53
C ASN A 101 1.61 -21.35 1.82
N ILE A 102 1.86 -22.45 2.53
CA ILE A 102 3.21 -22.94 2.86
C ILE A 102 3.62 -24.13 1.97
N GLY A 103 2.87 -24.43 0.91
CA GLY A 103 3.15 -25.53 -0.02
C GLY A 103 2.80 -26.92 0.51
N ILE A 104 2.21 -27.02 1.70
CA ILE A 104 1.81 -28.27 2.33
C ILE A 104 0.29 -28.43 2.21
N THR A 105 -0.13 -29.59 1.72
CA THR A 105 -1.53 -30.01 1.60
C THR A 105 -1.83 -31.12 2.60
N TYR A 106 -3.07 -31.20 3.06
CA TYR A 106 -3.55 -32.24 3.95
C TYR A 106 -4.75 -32.97 3.33
N SER A 107 -4.79 -34.29 3.50
CA SER A 107 -5.87 -35.14 3.00
C SER A 107 -6.94 -35.29 4.08
N ILE A 108 -8.10 -34.68 3.87
CA ILE A 108 -9.25 -34.71 4.77
C ILE A 108 -10.11 -35.93 4.41
N PRO A 109 -10.27 -36.92 5.30
CA PRO A 109 -11.16 -38.05 5.07
C PRO A 109 -12.62 -37.58 4.98
N ARG A 110 -13.31 -37.89 3.87
CA ARG A 110 -14.78 -37.79 3.76
C ARG A 110 -15.35 -39.15 3.39
N GLN A 111 -16.65 -39.36 3.65
CA GLN A 111 -17.33 -40.66 3.55
C GLN A 111 -17.13 -41.39 2.21
N SER A 112 -16.93 -40.68 1.10
CA SER A 112 -16.77 -41.26 -0.24
C SER A 112 -15.45 -40.94 -0.95
N VAL A 113 -14.77 -39.83 -0.62
CA VAL A 113 -13.53 -39.37 -1.27
C VAL A 113 -12.66 -38.60 -0.28
N ASN A 114 -11.33 -38.76 -0.34
CA ASN A 114 -10.41 -37.90 0.39
C ASN A 114 -10.29 -36.53 -0.28
N LEU A 115 -10.64 -35.46 0.43
CA LEU A 115 -10.49 -34.09 -0.05
C LEU A 115 -9.09 -33.58 0.29
N VAL A 116 -8.28 -33.25 -0.72
CA VAL A 116 -6.94 -32.67 -0.51
C VAL A 116 -7.05 -31.15 -0.45
N ALA A 117 -6.76 -30.56 0.71
CA ALA A 117 -6.84 -29.12 0.93
C ALA A 117 -5.46 -28.53 1.29
N PRO A 118 -5.09 -27.34 0.76
CA PRO A 118 -3.96 -26.57 1.27
C PRO A 118 -4.15 -26.24 2.76
N LEU A 119 -3.11 -26.40 3.58
CA LEU A 119 -3.25 -26.21 5.04
C LEU A 119 -3.85 -24.86 5.43
N HIS A 120 -3.41 -23.77 4.79
CA HIS A 120 -3.88 -22.41 5.09
C HIS A 120 -5.37 -22.16 4.82
N GLN A 121 -6.04 -23.06 4.10
CA GLN A 121 -7.49 -23.00 3.86
C GLN A 121 -8.28 -23.82 4.87
N ILE A 122 -7.62 -24.66 5.66
CA ILE A 122 -8.24 -25.40 6.75
C ILE A 122 -8.34 -24.47 7.96
N PRO A 123 -9.52 -24.31 8.57
CA PRO A 123 -9.69 -23.49 9.76
C PRO A 123 -8.70 -23.88 10.85
N ASN A 124 -7.96 -22.90 11.35
CA ASN A 124 -6.86 -23.15 12.26
C ASN A 124 -6.67 -22.07 13.32
N TYR A 125 -5.85 -22.43 14.31
CA TYR A 125 -5.68 -21.70 15.55
C TYR A 125 -4.24 -21.83 16.06
N CYS A 126 -3.52 -20.72 16.23
CA CYS A 126 -2.22 -20.72 16.93
C CYS A 126 -2.44 -20.95 18.44
N PHE A 127 -2.36 -22.21 18.84
CA PHE A 127 -2.59 -22.66 20.21
C PHE A 127 -1.47 -22.25 21.15
N ALA A 128 -0.23 -22.43 20.72
CA ALA A 128 0.91 -22.19 21.57
C ALA A 128 2.15 -21.74 20.81
N LYS A 129 3.10 -21.16 21.54
CA LYS A 129 4.44 -20.81 21.06
C LYS A 129 5.50 -21.40 21.99
N TRP A 130 6.66 -21.73 21.43
CA TRP A 130 7.85 -22.06 22.18
C TRP A 130 9.06 -21.39 21.53
N GLY A 131 10.11 -21.17 22.32
CA GLY A 131 11.21 -20.30 21.89
C GLY A 131 10.73 -18.91 21.47
N ILE A 132 11.48 -18.25 20.59
CA ILE A 132 11.19 -16.87 20.16
C ILE A 132 10.16 -16.87 19.01
N ARG A 133 10.22 -17.85 18.11
CA ARG A 133 9.52 -17.81 16.81
C ARG A 133 8.76 -19.08 16.45
N HIS A 134 8.78 -20.10 17.30
CA HIS A 134 8.13 -21.38 16.99
C HIS A 134 6.66 -21.36 17.43
N SER A 135 5.84 -22.13 16.73
CA SER A 135 4.39 -22.12 16.98
C SER A 135 3.74 -23.46 16.74
N ILE A 136 2.76 -23.77 17.58
CA ILE A 136 1.88 -24.93 17.46
C ILE A 136 0.52 -24.41 17.02
N ARG A 137 0.05 -24.90 15.88
CA ARG A 137 -1.29 -24.60 15.37
C ARG A 137 -2.17 -25.84 15.41
N ILE A 138 -3.41 -25.67 15.83
CA ILE A 138 -4.45 -26.70 15.74
C ILE A 138 -5.26 -26.44 14.48
N PHE A 139 -5.49 -27.48 13.69
CA PHE A 139 -6.31 -27.47 12.49
C PHE A 139 -7.58 -28.28 12.71
N TYR A 140 -8.69 -27.83 12.13
CA TYR A 140 -10.02 -28.43 12.28
C TYR A 140 -10.57 -28.82 10.90
N PRO A 141 -10.27 -30.04 10.42
CA PRO A 141 -10.60 -30.47 9.06
C PRO A 141 -12.11 -30.44 8.76
N GLN A 142 -12.95 -30.79 9.74
CA GLN A 142 -14.39 -30.86 9.54
C GLN A 142 -15.05 -29.50 9.30
N LEU A 143 -14.39 -28.39 9.67
CA LEU A 143 -14.85 -27.03 9.36
C LEU A 143 -14.52 -26.58 7.93
N HIS A 144 -13.69 -27.31 7.19
CA HIS A 144 -13.37 -26.96 5.81
C HIS A 144 -14.45 -27.48 4.85
N ASN A 145 -15.24 -26.57 4.28
CA ASN A 145 -16.30 -26.84 3.31
C ASN A 145 -16.44 -25.66 2.33
N GLU A 146 -17.23 -25.84 1.28
CA GLU A 146 -17.41 -24.85 0.21
C GLU A 146 -18.03 -23.53 0.70
N ASP A 147 -18.89 -23.61 1.73
CA ASP A 147 -19.58 -22.44 2.30
C ASP A 147 -18.67 -21.57 3.18
N ARG A 148 -17.65 -22.17 3.82
CA ARG A 148 -16.79 -21.47 4.78
C ARG A 148 -15.61 -20.79 4.08
N ARG A 149 -15.74 -19.47 3.89
CA ARG A 149 -14.66 -18.62 3.34
C ARG A 149 -13.54 -18.27 4.32
N SER A 150 -13.65 -18.65 5.60
CA SER A 150 -12.73 -18.22 6.66
C SER A 150 -11.80 -19.35 7.14
N HIS A 151 -10.50 -19.09 7.14
CA HIS A 151 -9.46 -19.97 7.71
C HIS A 151 -9.27 -19.79 9.22
N ILE A 152 -10.04 -18.91 9.88
CA ILE A 152 -10.02 -18.70 11.33
C ILE A 152 -11.31 -19.19 11.98
N LEU A 153 -11.22 -19.54 13.26
CA LEU A 153 -12.38 -19.87 14.10
C LEU A 153 -13.21 -18.62 14.40
N THR A 154 -14.52 -18.81 14.55
CA THR A 154 -15.45 -17.80 15.06
C THR A 154 -15.29 -17.65 16.57
N VAL A 155 -15.76 -16.53 17.14
CA VAL A 155 -15.70 -16.31 18.60
C VAL A 155 -16.47 -17.39 19.38
N SER A 156 -17.60 -17.86 18.85
CA SER A 156 -18.39 -18.94 19.44
C SER A 156 -17.67 -20.29 19.41
N GLU A 157 -16.99 -20.60 18.30
CA GLU A 157 -16.15 -21.81 18.20
C GLU A 157 -14.98 -21.75 19.17
N CYS A 158 -14.30 -20.60 19.29
CA CYS A 158 -13.23 -20.41 20.28
C CYS A 158 -13.71 -20.57 21.72
N ALA A 159 -14.86 -19.99 22.07
CA ALA A 159 -15.44 -20.14 23.40
C ALA A 159 -15.79 -21.61 23.70
N THR A 160 -16.42 -22.30 22.75
CA THR A 160 -16.75 -23.72 22.86
C THR A 160 -15.50 -24.58 23.03
N TRP A 161 -14.48 -24.36 22.20
CA TRP A 161 -13.21 -25.07 22.26
C TRP A 161 -12.50 -24.87 23.60
N TYR A 162 -12.44 -23.64 24.10
CA TYR A 162 -11.79 -23.36 25.37
C TYR A 162 -12.54 -23.99 26.55
N GLU A 163 -13.84 -23.74 26.65
CA GLU A 163 -14.65 -24.08 27.83
C GLU A 163 -14.93 -25.58 27.94
N LYS A 164 -15.12 -26.27 26.80
CA LYS A 164 -15.47 -27.69 26.76
C LYS A 164 -14.28 -28.61 26.51
N VAL A 165 -13.20 -28.14 25.89
CA VAL A 165 -12.08 -29.01 25.50
C VAL A 165 -10.79 -28.62 26.20
N VAL A 166 -10.25 -27.42 25.93
CA VAL A 166 -8.91 -27.05 26.43
C VAL A 166 -8.87 -26.95 27.95
N ARG A 167 -9.80 -26.23 28.57
CA ARG A 167 -9.81 -26.05 30.03
C ARG A 167 -10.05 -27.38 30.76
N PRO A 168 -11.06 -28.20 30.40
CA PRO A 168 -11.25 -29.49 31.06
C PRO A 168 -10.08 -30.46 30.84
N ALA A 169 -9.45 -30.48 29.65
CA ALA A 169 -8.27 -31.32 29.41
C ALA A 169 -7.10 -30.92 30.33
N LEU A 170 -6.86 -29.61 30.49
CA LEU A 170 -5.84 -29.10 31.41
C LEU A 170 -6.19 -29.34 32.88
N SER A 171 -7.47 -29.28 33.25
CA SER A 171 -7.93 -29.66 34.60
C SER A 171 -7.71 -31.14 34.90
N ARG A 172 -7.86 -32.03 33.90
CA ARG A 172 -7.53 -33.46 34.06
C ARG A 172 -6.03 -33.68 34.24
N LEU A 173 -5.20 -32.99 33.45
CA LEU A 173 -3.73 -33.13 33.49
C LEU A 173 -3.10 -32.54 34.74
N ALA A 174 -3.44 -31.30 35.05
CA ALA A 174 -2.82 -30.54 36.14
C ALA A 174 -3.90 -29.80 36.94
N PRO A 175 -4.66 -30.54 37.79
CA PRO A 175 -5.79 -29.97 38.55
C PRO A 175 -5.43 -28.69 39.30
N GLU A 176 -4.28 -28.67 39.98
CA GLU A 176 -3.79 -27.53 40.76
C GLU A 176 -3.52 -26.29 39.91
N ARG A 177 -3.00 -26.47 38.68
CA ARG A 177 -2.70 -25.36 37.75
C ARG A 177 -3.94 -24.83 37.06
N SER A 178 -4.95 -25.68 36.88
CA SER A 178 -6.19 -25.30 36.21
C SER A 178 -7.00 -24.25 36.97
N ASN A 179 -6.79 -24.13 38.29
CA ASN A 179 -7.35 -23.05 39.11
C ASN A 179 -6.90 -21.64 38.68
N ASN A 180 -5.77 -21.54 37.97
CA ASN A 180 -5.24 -20.27 37.45
C ASN A 180 -5.78 -19.91 36.04
N LEU A 181 -6.66 -20.75 35.49
CA LEU A 181 -7.32 -20.52 34.21
C LEU A 181 -8.72 -19.94 34.44
N PRO A 182 -9.12 -18.85 33.74
CA PRO A 182 -10.48 -18.33 33.87
C PRO A 182 -11.53 -19.37 33.51
N ALA A 183 -12.67 -19.34 34.20
CA ALA A 183 -13.73 -20.30 34.00
C ALA A 183 -14.32 -20.26 32.58
N THR A 184 -14.38 -19.08 31.96
CA THR A 184 -14.99 -18.86 30.64
C THR A 184 -14.08 -18.05 29.72
N TYR A 185 -14.31 -18.18 28.42
CA TYR A 185 -13.61 -17.42 27.39
C TYR A 185 -13.86 -15.91 27.52
N SER A 186 -15.08 -15.54 27.92
CA SER A 186 -15.46 -14.15 28.20
C SER A 186 -14.69 -13.57 29.40
N ALA A 187 -14.50 -14.34 30.47
CA ALA A 187 -13.73 -13.92 31.63
C ALA A 187 -12.26 -13.68 31.28
N GLU A 188 -11.65 -14.54 30.45
CA GLU A 188 -10.31 -14.30 29.95
C GLU A 188 -10.26 -13.05 29.04
N THR A 189 -11.26 -12.85 28.19
CA THR A 189 -11.33 -11.68 27.30
C THR A 189 -11.39 -10.39 28.11
N PHE A 190 -12.17 -10.37 29.19
CA PHE A 190 -12.23 -9.25 30.13
C PHE A 190 -10.87 -9.03 30.80
N ARG A 191 -10.26 -10.08 31.36
CA ARG A 191 -8.94 -10.01 32.01
C ARG A 191 -7.85 -9.48 31.06
N SER A 192 -7.91 -9.86 29.80
CA SER A 192 -6.92 -9.48 28.78
C SER A 192 -7.10 -8.05 28.27
N ARG A 193 -8.22 -7.37 28.54
CA ARG A 193 -8.43 -5.98 28.08
C ARG A 193 -7.79 -4.98 29.03
N THR A 194 -6.85 -4.20 28.50
CA THR A 194 -6.24 -3.07 29.20
C THR A 194 -7.22 -1.90 29.33
N ARG A 195 -6.89 -0.90 30.18
CA ARG A 195 -7.67 0.33 30.36
C ARG A 195 -8.00 1.07 29.05
N ASN A 196 -7.13 0.96 28.04
CA ASN A 196 -7.30 1.61 26.74
C ASN A 196 -8.06 0.75 25.73
N GLY A 197 -8.58 -0.42 26.13
CA GLY A 197 -9.30 -1.35 25.26
C GLY A 197 -8.41 -2.27 24.42
N MET A 198 -7.08 -2.12 24.47
CA MET A 198 -6.13 -3.05 23.82
C MET A 198 -6.08 -4.40 24.55
N LEU A 199 -5.94 -5.48 23.78
CA LEU A 199 -5.76 -6.83 24.33
C LEU A 199 -4.29 -7.09 24.67
N PHE A 200 -4.03 -7.40 25.94
CA PHE A 200 -2.78 -7.96 26.42
C PHE A 200 -2.97 -9.46 26.66
N ILE A 201 -2.44 -10.27 25.75
CA ILE A 201 -2.58 -11.73 25.77
C ILE A 201 -1.37 -12.33 26.47
N SER A 202 -1.56 -12.82 27.68
CA SER A 202 -0.50 -13.49 28.46
C SER A 202 -0.50 -15.00 28.19
N GLY A 203 0.67 -15.57 27.90
CA GLY A 203 0.84 -17.03 27.79
C GLY A 203 0.71 -17.74 29.13
N ARG A 204 0.36 -19.03 29.08
CA ARG A 204 0.33 -19.96 30.21
C ARG A 204 1.23 -21.14 29.90
N THR A 205 1.98 -21.61 30.90
CA THR A 205 2.94 -22.70 30.73
C THR A 205 2.30 -24.06 31.01
N ILE A 206 2.64 -25.06 30.21
CA ILE A 206 2.30 -26.46 30.43
C ILE A 206 3.63 -27.21 30.67
N SER A 207 3.63 -28.19 31.57
CA SER A 207 4.83 -28.99 31.80
C SER A 207 5.08 -29.96 30.64
N ASP A 208 6.35 -30.29 30.39
CA ASP A 208 6.75 -31.22 29.32
C ASP A 208 6.08 -32.59 29.47
N TRP A 209 6.00 -33.09 30.71
CA TRP A 209 5.41 -34.38 31.05
C TRP A 209 3.90 -34.47 30.75
N ASP A 210 3.17 -33.36 30.89
CA ASP A 210 1.72 -33.34 30.69
C ASP A 210 1.35 -33.23 29.20
N LEU A 211 2.24 -32.68 28.37
CA LEU A 211 1.95 -32.34 26.97
C LEU A 211 1.67 -33.55 26.10
N GLN A 212 2.33 -34.68 26.37
CA GLN A 212 2.16 -35.91 25.58
C GLN A 212 0.75 -36.49 25.66
N PHE A 213 0.02 -36.22 26.75
CA PHE A 213 -1.34 -36.73 26.97
C PHE A 213 -2.44 -35.73 26.59
N LEU A 214 -2.07 -34.46 26.34
CA LEU A 214 -3.03 -33.38 26.14
C LEU A 214 -3.90 -33.58 24.90
N GLY A 215 -3.31 -34.00 23.78
CA GLY A 215 -4.05 -34.22 22.54
C GLY A 215 -5.12 -35.31 22.68
N ASP A 216 -4.80 -36.41 23.37
CA ASP A 216 -5.73 -37.53 23.56
C ASP A 216 -6.90 -37.14 24.47
N TYR A 217 -6.64 -36.46 25.60
CA TYR A 217 -7.72 -35.94 26.45
C TYR A 217 -8.61 -34.92 25.74
N MET A 218 -8.03 -34.08 24.87
CA MET A 218 -8.82 -33.17 24.05
C MET A 218 -9.76 -33.93 23.10
N ARG A 219 -9.33 -35.05 22.50
CA ARG A 219 -10.19 -35.88 21.64
C ARG A 219 -11.30 -36.58 22.40
N GLU A 220 -11.01 -37.11 23.58
CA GLU A 220 -12.03 -37.71 24.46
C GLU A 220 -13.13 -36.69 24.77
N LEU A 221 -12.76 -35.46 25.12
CA LEU A 221 -13.69 -34.37 25.43
C LEU A 221 -14.48 -33.90 24.21
N VAL A 222 -13.86 -33.86 23.02
CA VAL A 222 -14.57 -33.58 21.76
C VAL A 222 -15.68 -34.61 21.53
N THR A 223 -15.41 -35.88 21.82
CA THR A 223 -16.39 -36.97 21.69
C THR A 223 -17.46 -36.89 22.78
N GLU A 224 -17.05 -36.69 24.04
CA GLU A 224 -17.95 -36.59 25.21
C GLU A 224 -18.95 -35.43 25.08
N HIS A 225 -18.52 -34.31 24.50
CA HIS A 225 -19.35 -33.12 24.33
C HIS A 225 -19.99 -32.97 22.94
N ASP A 226 -19.89 -34.00 22.09
CA ASP A 226 -20.45 -34.04 20.73
C ASP A 226 -20.07 -32.81 19.87
N ILE A 227 -18.79 -32.46 19.86
CA ILE A 227 -18.27 -31.30 19.12
C ILE A 227 -17.86 -31.75 17.72
N GLY A 228 -18.85 -32.11 16.90
CA GLY A 228 -18.63 -32.73 15.57
C GLY A 228 -17.66 -31.96 14.66
N TRP A 229 -17.69 -30.63 14.69
CA TRP A 229 -16.80 -29.80 13.87
C TRP A 229 -15.31 -29.88 14.27
N ALA A 230 -15.02 -30.33 15.47
CA ALA A 230 -13.65 -30.46 15.99
C ALA A 230 -13.11 -31.90 15.90
N GLN A 231 -13.88 -32.84 15.34
CA GLN A 231 -13.39 -34.20 15.09
C GLN A 231 -12.16 -34.18 14.18
N ASP A 232 -11.26 -35.14 14.40
CA ASP A 232 -10.02 -35.32 13.64
C ASP A 232 -9.07 -34.11 13.64
N PHE A 233 -9.15 -33.24 14.65
CA PHE A 233 -8.20 -32.14 14.77
C PHE A 233 -6.76 -32.67 14.90
N PHE A 234 -5.82 -31.90 14.35
CA PHE A 234 -4.39 -32.22 14.38
C PHE A 234 -3.54 -30.98 14.69
N PHE A 235 -2.27 -31.21 15.03
CA PHE A 235 -1.30 -30.17 15.36
C PHE A 235 -0.26 -30.00 14.24
N LEU A 236 0.02 -28.76 13.87
CA LEU A 236 1.19 -28.36 13.09
C LEU A 236 2.20 -27.70 14.02
N HIS A 237 3.40 -28.27 14.07
CA HIS A 237 4.56 -27.71 14.74
C HIS A 237 5.42 -26.99 13.70
N GLU A 238 5.61 -25.69 13.86
CA GLU A 238 6.44 -24.87 12.98
C GLU A 238 7.67 -24.36 13.74
N ILE A 239 8.85 -24.87 13.36
CA ILE A 239 10.14 -24.25 13.67
C ILE A 239 10.40 -23.21 12.57
N ARG A 240 10.70 -21.97 12.96
CA ARG A 240 10.86 -20.86 12.03
C ARG A 240 11.82 -19.81 12.53
N GLY A 241 12.51 -19.16 11.59
CA GLY A 241 13.29 -17.96 11.84
C GLY A 241 14.59 -18.23 12.58
N VAL A 242 15.17 -19.40 12.29
CA VAL A 242 16.42 -19.92 12.85
C VAL A 242 17.49 -20.10 11.76
N LYS A 243 17.31 -19.42 10.63
CA LYS A 243 18.33 -19.25 9.59
C LYS A 243 19.73 -19.05 10.20
N ASN A 244 20.72 -19.70 9.62
CA ASN A 244 22.12 -19.70 10.05
C ASN A 244 22.39 -20.36 11.42
N SER A 245 21.43 -20.99 12.08
CA SER A 245 21.68 -21.70 13.36
C SER A 245 22.40 -23.03 13.18
N SER A 246 22.39 -23.58 11.96
CA SER A 246 22.86 -24.93 11.64
C SER A 246 23.79 -24.94 10.43
N VAL A 247 24.60 -23.88 10.26
CA VAL A 247 25.52 -23.78 9.11
C VAL A 247 26.57 -24.90 9.15
N HIS A 248 26.71 -25.62 8.05
CA HIS A 248 27.64 -26.73 7.89
C HIS A 248 28.12 -26.87 6.44
N THR A 249 29.18 -27.64 6.24
CA THR A 249 29.67 -28.00 4.90
C THR A 249 28.68 -28.95 4.20
N PRO A 250 28.43 -28.82 2.89
CA PRO A 250 27.48 -29.66 2.15
C PRO A 250 28.03 -31.07 1.88
N ASN A 251 28.24 -31.87 2.94
CA ASN A 251 28.58 -33.29 2.85
C ASN A 251 27.65 -34.13 3.74
N VAL A 252 27.55 -35.43 3.45
CA VAL A 252 26.62 -36.36 4.11
C VAL A 252 26.80 -36.36 5.63
N THR A 253 28.04 -36.53 6.11
CA THR A 253 28.33 -36.62 7.55
C THR A 253 27.89 -35.37 8.31
N ALA A 254 28.24 -34.20 7.78
CA ALA A 254 27.89 -32.92 8.38
C ALA A 254 26.38 -32.64 8.30
N ALA A 255 25.74 -33.00 7.18
CA ALA A 255 24.30 -32.82 6.97
C ALA A 255 23.46 -33.64 7.95
N THR A 256 23.79 -34.92 8.15
CA THR A 256 23.08 -35.79 9.10
C THR A 256 23.28 -35.32 10.54
N ALA A 257 24.51 -34.98 10.93
CA ALA A 257 24.79 -34.45 12.27
C ALA A 257 24.04 -33.13 12.53
N ALA A 258 24.10 -32.20 11.59
CA ALA A 258 23.45 -30.90 11.70
C ALA A 258 21.92 -31.00 11.72
N LEU A 259 21.30 -31.97 11.01
CA LEU A 259 19.85 -32.15 11.06
C LEU A 259 19.42 -32.64 12.43
N SER A 260 20.12 -33.64 12.96
CA SER A 260 19.85 -34.18 14.29
C SER A 260 20.01 -33.12 15.37
N ASP A 261 21.07 -32.32 15.30
CA ASP A 261 21.31 -31.21 16.22
C ASP A 261 20.22 -30.15 16.09
N PHE A 262 19.95 -29.65 14.87
CA PHE A 262 18.90 -28.69 14.58
C PHE A 262 17.55 -29.10 15.18
N LEU A 263 17.12 -30.34 14.95
CA LEU A 263 15.86 -30.87 15.46
C LEU A 263 15.85 -30.95 17.00
N THR A 264 16.94 -31.42 17.59
CA THR A 264 17.08 -31.56 19.05
C THR A 264 17.10 -30.20 19.76
N THR A 265 17.91 -29.25 19.27
CA THR A 265 18.01 -27.88 19.81
C THR A 265 16.67 -27.17 19.84
N HIS A 266 15.83 -27.40 18.83
CA HIS A 266 14.52 -26.74 18.70
C HIS A 266 13.37 -27.58 19.28
N GLY A 267 13.68 -28.65 20.02
CA GLY A 267 12.71 -29.44 20.80
C GLY A 267 11.87 -30.40 19.97
N MET A 268 12.30 -30.80 18.77
CA MET A 268 11.58 -31.72 17.89
C MET A 268 12.47 -32.90 17.50
N PRO A 269 12.74 -33.87 18.39
CA PRO A 269 13.77 -34.87 18.14
C PRO A 269 13.45 -35.76 16.93
N HIS A 270 14.48 -36.34 16.32
CA HIS A 270 14.38 -37.04 15.03
C HIS A 270 13.40 -38.23 15.03
N ASP A 271 13.24 -38.91 16.17
CA ASP A 271 12.30 -40.03 16.34
C ASP A 271 10.86 -39.58 16.08
N VAL A 272 10.45 -38.41 16.59
CA VAL A 272 9.11 -37.82 16.40
C VAL A 272 8.79 -37.62 14.93
N ALA A 273 9.72 -37.04 14.18
CA ALA A 273 9.50 -36.74 12.76
C ALA A 273 9.38 -38.02 11.91
N SER A 274 9.90 -39.14 12.41
CA SER A 274 9.91 -40.43 11.74
C SER A 274 8.78 -41.37 12.20
N GLN A 275 7.93 -40.95 13.14
CA GLN A 275 6.83 -41.79 13.65
C GLN A 275 5.76 -42.05 12.57
N PRO A 276 5.24 -43.28 12.47
CA PRO A 276 4.12 -43.57 11.57
C PRO A 276 2.92 -42.64 11.81
N GLY A 277 2.39 -42.06 10.74
CA GLY A 277 1.26 -41.14 10.78
C GLY A 277 1.64 -39.66 10.92
N ASN A 278 2.88 -39.34 11.29
CA ASN A 278 3.38 -37.96 11.26
C ASN A 278 3.83 -37.60 9.85
N LEU A 279 3.59 -36.34 9.46
CA LEU A 279 4.09 -35.80 8.20
C LEU A 279 5.06 -34.67 8.51
N ALA A 280 6.30 -34.80 8.07
CA ALA A 280 7.38 -33.87 8.41
C ALA A 280 8.10 -33.34 7.17
N TRP A 281 8.36 -32.03 7.16
CA TRP A 281 9.12 -31.33 6.13
C TRP A 281 10.17 -30.43 6.75
N VAL A 282 11.25 -30.18 6.00
CA VAL A 282 12.33 -29.26 6.37
C VAL A 282 12.70 -28.39 5.17
N ASP A 283 12.99 -27.12 5.44
CA ASP A 283 13.59 -26.20 4.49
C ASP A 283 15.11 -26.30 4.60
N VAL A 284 15.73 -26.77 3.53
CA VAL A 284 17.18 -26.87 3.39
C VAL A 284 17.67 -25.71 2.53
N GLY A 285 18.60 -24.93 3.05
CA GLY A 285 19.25 -23.84 2.35
C GLY A 285 20.67 -24.21 1.94
N ILE A 286 21.09 -23.77 0.76
CA ILE A 286 22.49 -23.68 0.36
C ILE A 286 22.80 -22.23 -0.05
N GLU A 287 23.90 -21.70 0.46
CA GLU A 287 24.37 -20.35 0.19
C GLU A 287 25.70 -20.40 -0.55
N ILE A 288 25.77 -19.63 -1.63
CA ILE A 288 26.91 -19.47 -2.54
C ILE A 288 27.53 -18.12 -2.28
N THR A 289 28.78 -18.12 -1.82
CA THR A 289 29.52 -16.94 -1.39
C THR A 289 30.75 -16.76 -2.25
N SER A 290 30.98 -15.54 -2.73
CA SER A 290 32.20 -15.20 -3.48
C SER A 290 33.40 -15.20 -2.54
N ASP A 291 34.45 -15.93 -2.87
CA ASP A 291 35.72 -15.89 -2.11
C ASP A 291 36.52 -14.61 -2.42
N ASN A 292 36.22 -13.97 -3.56
CA ASN A 292 36.79 -12.70 -3.99
C ASN A 292 36.12 -11.45 -3.38
N GLY A 293 35.08 -11.60 -2.56
CA GLY A 293 34.31 -10.48 -2.01
C GLY A 293 33.38 -9.75 -3.00
N ASP A 294 33.02 -10.37 -4.13
CA ASP A 294 32.01 -9.82 -5.04
C ASP A 294 30.58 -10.10 -4.56
N CYS A 295 29.64 -9.32 -5.06
CA CYS A 295 28.21 -9.59 -5.00
C CYS A 295 27.80 -10.56 -6.11
N LEU A 296 27.26 -11.70 -5.72
CA LEU A 296 26.74 -12.73 -6.61
C LEU A 296 25.23 -12.57 -6.85
N ALA A 297 24.79 -12.91 -8.06
CA ALA A 297 23.37 -13.02 -8.40
C ALA A 297 23.13 -14.16 -9.41
N PRO A 298 21.98 -14.85 -9.35
CA PRO A 298 21.61 -15.84 -10.35
C PRO A 298 21.25 -15.16 -11.65
N ARG A 299 21.67 -15.74 -12.78
CA ARG A 299 21.19 -15.32 -14.09
C ARG A 299 19.77 -15.83 -14.31
N ALA A 300 18.92 -14.99 -14.87
CA ALA A 300 17.52 -15.33 -15.14
C ALA A 300 17.39 -16.49 -16.15
N ASP A 301 18.26 -16.51 -17.17
CA ASP A 301 18.25 -17.50 -18.26
C ASP A 301 18.76 -18.90 -17.85
N THR A 302 19.40 -19.03 -16.69
CA THR A 302 19.97 -20.30 -16.21
C THR A 302 19.27 -20.85 -14.96
N ILE A 303 18.14 -20.26 -14.54
CA ILE A 303 17.36 -20.77 -13.41
C ILE A 303 17.02 -22.28 -13.53
N PRO A 304 16.64 -22.82 -14.70
CA PRO A 304 16.43 -24.26 -14.85
C PRO A 304 17.65 -25.12 -14.49
N ALA A 305 18.85 -24.64 -14.81
CA ALA A 305 20.10 -25.32 -14.48
C ALA A 305 20.36 -25.32 -12.97
N LEU A 306 20.13 -24.20 -12.28
CA LEU A 306 20.23 -24.15 -10.81
C LEU A 306 19.21 -25.06 -10.12
N ILE A 307 17.98 -25.13 -10.63
CA ILE A 307 16.98 -26.09 -10.15
C ILE A 307 17.51 -27.51 -10.29
N THR A 308 18.08 -27.85 -11.44
CA THR A 308 18.67 -29.17 -11.69
C THR A 308 19.78 -29.50 -10.68
N GLN A 309 20.71 -28.57 -10.46
CA GLN A 309 21.85 -28.77 -9.55
C GLN A 309 21.41 -29.04 -8.11
N PHE A 310 20.46 -28.27 -7.57
CA PHE A 310 20.14 -28.34 -6.14
C PHE A 310 18.94 -29.22 -5.79
N SER A 311 18.14 -29.65 -6.76
CA SER A 311 16.98 -30.53 -6.54
C SER A 311 17.05 -31.87 -7.27
N SER A 312 18.05 -32.06 -8.14
CA SER A 312 18.17 -33.23 -9.03
C SER A 312 16.92 -33.49 -9.89
N ILE A 313 16.12 -32.44 -10.15
CA ILE A 313 15.06 -32.47 -11.15
C ILE A 313 15.72 -32.38 -12.53
N PRO A 314 15.42 -33.29 -13.48
CA PRO A 314 16.02 -33.26 -14.82
C PRO A 314 15.83 -31.91 -15.53
N ILE A 315 16.83 -31.51 -16.33
CA ILE A 315 16.86 -30.17 -16.96
C ILE A 315 15.66 -29.94 -17.87
N GLU A 316 15.19 -30.94 -18.61
CA GLU A 316 14.02 -30.82 -19.48
C GLU A 316 12.77 -30.50 -18.65
N LYS A 317 12.66 -31.12 -17.47
CA LYS A 317 11.55 -30.90 -16.56
C LYS A 317 11.65 -29.54 -15.88
N ALA A 318 12.84 -29.16 -15.42
CA ALA A 318 13.10 -27.84 -14.84
C ALA A 318 12.76 -26.73 -15.84
N THR A 319 13.20 -26.85 -17.10
CA THR A 319 12.89 -25.92 -18.18
C THR A 319 11.39 -25.83 -18.44
N SER A 320 10.69 -26.97 -18.49
CA SER A 320 9.21 -26.98 -18.67
C SER A 320 8.44 -26.30 -17.54
N MET A 321 9.01 -26.25 -16.33
CA MET A 321 8.38 -25.61 -15.17
C MET A 321 8.73 -24.13 -15.07
N ALA A 322 9.95 -23.75 -15.47
CA ALA A 322 10.49 -22.40 -15.43
C ALA A 322 10.08 -21.56 -16.65
N VAL A 323 8.82 -21.68 -17.08
CA VAL A 323 8.27 -20.94 -18.22
C VAL A 323 7.41 -19.78 -17.72
N ALA A 324 7.56 -18.62 -18.34
CA ALA A 324 6.68 -17.48 -18.12
C ALA A 324 5.22 -17.90 -18.41
N GLY A 325 4.35 -17.82 -17.40
CA GLY A 325 2.94 -18.21 -17.50
C GLY A 325 2.55 -19.48 -16.76
N ASN A 326 3.51 -20.24 -16.23
CA ASN A 326 3.21 -21.28 -15.25
C ASN A 326 2.84 -20.64 -13.90
N GLY A 327 1.59 -20.75 -13.45
CA GLY A 327 1.12 -20.16 -12.18
C GLY A 327 1.86 -20.64 -10.92
N LYS A 328 2.73 -21.65 -11.06
CA LYS A 328 3.56 -22.19 -9.98
C LYS A 328 5.02 -21.73 -10.02
N PHE A 329 5.41 -20.93 -11.01
CA PHE A 329 6.75 -20.39 -11.16
C PHE A 329 6.73 -18.86 -11.24
N TYR A 330 7.57 -18.22 -10.44
CA TYR A 330 7.74 -16.77 -10.42
C TYR A 330 9.21 -16.45 -10.56
N LEU A 331 9.53 -15.55 -11.48
CA LEU A 331 10.86 -14.97 -11.62
C LEU A 331 10.87 -13.63 -10.85
N ASP A 332 11.87 -13.42 -10.02
CA ASP A 332 11.95 -12.26 -9.11
C ASP A 332 13.19 -11.39 -9.47
N PRO A 333 13.05 -10.38 -10.35
CA PRO A 333 14.13 -9.47 -10.73
C PRO A 333 14.83 -8.87 -9.51
N ILE A 334 16.17 -8.90 -9.50
CA ILE A 334 16.96 -8.38 -8.38
C ILE A 334 17.28 -6.92 -8.64
N SER A 335 16.90 -6.02 -7.73
CA SER A 335 17.17 -4.57 -7.83
C SER A 335 16.70 -3.95 -9.15
N CYS A 336 15.56 -4.42 -9.67
CA CYS A 336 15.04 -4.04 -10.98
C CYS A 336 15.89 -4.47 -12.20
N MET A 337 16.91 -5.31 -12.04
CA MET A 337 17.66 -5.88 -13.17
C MET A 337 16.90 -7.09 -13.72
N THR A 338 16.70 -7.17 -15.03
CA THR A 338 15.86 -8.25 -15.62
C THR A 338 16.66 -9.47 -16.03
N GLN A 339 17.96 -9.31 -16.31
CA GLN A 339 18.84 -10.43 -16.66
C GLN A 339 19.34 -11.23 -15.45
N VAL A 340 19.13 -10.72 -14.22
CA VAL A 340 19.47 -11.42 -12.97
C VAL A 340 18.27 -11.43 -12.06
N ALA A 341 17.92 -12.62 -11.57
CA ALA A 341 16.67 -12.82 -10.86
C ALA A 341 16.79 -13.96 -9.86
N GLY A 342 16.08 -13.82 -8.75
CA GLY A 342 15.68 -14.97 -7.95
C GLY A 342 14.52 -15.70 -8.62
N CYS A 343 14.03 -16.76 -7.97
CA CYS A 343 12.80 -17.40 -8.40
C CYS A 343 12.06 -18.04 -7.22
N ARG A 344 10.76 -18.31 -7.41
CA ARG A 344 9.93 -19.13 -6.54
C ARG A 344 9.25 -20.20 -7.39
N LEU A 345 9.32 -21.44 -6.96
CA LEU A 345 8.71 -22.58 -7.65
C LEU A 345 7.96 -23.46 -6.66
N SER A 346 6.75 -23.87 -7.01
CA SER A 346 5.99 -24.91 -6.32
C SER A 346 5.76 -26.09 -7.26
N PRO A 347 6.68 -27.08 -7.30
CA PRO A 347 6.57 -28.18 -8.25
C PRO A 347 5.25 -28.94 -8.06
N GLY A 348 4.55 -29.22 -9.16
CA GLY A 348 3.41 -30.15 -9.14
C GLY A 348 3.85 -31.56 -8.75
N VAL A 349 2.90 -32.45 -8.44
CA VAL A 349 3.20 -33.83 -7.98
C VAL A 349 4.18 -34.56 -8.90
N ARG A 350 4.04 -34.39 -10.23
CA ARG A 350 4.92 -35.00 -11.25
C ARG A 350 6.26 -34.28 -11.45
N GLY A 351 6.48 -33.16 -10.79
CA GLY A 351 7.66 -32.30 -10.95
C GLY A 351 8.56 -32.23 -9.71
N ARG A 352 8.27 -33.01 -8.65
CA ARG A 352 8.97 -32.92 -7.36
C ARG A 352 10.40 -33.49 -7.36
N GLY A 353 10.78 -34.22 -8.41
CA GLY A 353 12.09 -34.88 -8.49
C GLY A 353 12.27 -36.01 -7.45
N PRO A 354 13.50 -36.53 -7.32
CA PRO A 354 13.79 -37.68 -6.47
C PRO A 354 13.68 -37.40 -4.97
N TYR A 355 13.84 -36.13 -4.54
CA TYR A 355 13.77 -35.72 -3.14
C TYR A 355 12.40 -35.19 -2.71
N GLY A 356 11.38 -35.28 -3.58
CA GLY A 356 10.03 -34.85 -3.23
C GLY A 356 9.89 -33.34 -2.98
N VAL A 357 10.66 -32.49 -3.66
CA VAL A 357 10.65 -31.03 -3.47
C VAL A 357 9.24 -30.46 -3.70
N ILE A 358 8.66 -29.85 -2.67
CA ILE A 358 7.31 -29.26 -2.72
C ILE A 358 7.32 -27.74 -2.89
N LYS A 359 8.44 -27.10 -2.57
CA LYS A 359 8.66 -25.66 -2.72
C LYS A 359 10.15 -25.40 -2.88
N LEU A 360 10.47 -24.40 -3.68
CA LEU A 360 11.84 -24.01 -4.00
C LEU A 360 11.89 -22.49 -4.15
N GLN A 361 12.98 -21.89 -3.67
CA GLN A 361 13.21 -20.47 -3.83
C GLN A 361 14.70 -20.17 -4.03
N ALA A 362 15.02 -19.33 -5.00
CA ALA A 362 16.35 -18.74 -5.16
C ALA A 362 16.25 -17.23 -4.91
N TYR A 363 17.16 -16.67 -4.13
CA TYR A 363 17.18 -15.24 -3.82
C TYR A 363 18.58 -14.78 -3.41
N VAL A 364 18.76 -13.47 -3.24
CA VAL A 364 20.01 -12.88 -2.72
C VAL A 364 19.90 -12.52 -1.24
N THR A 365 20.99 -12.62 -0.50
CA THR A 365 21.01 -12.46 0.97
C THR A 365 21.04 -11.02 1.45
N ASP A 366 21.42 -10.08 0.57
CA ASP A 366 21.56 -8.65 0.89
C ASP A 366 20.27 -7.96 1.32
N LYS A 367 19.11 -8.59 1.07
CA LYS A 367 17.81 -8.21 1.62
C LYS A 367 17.84 -8.09 3.15
N ALA A 368 18.71 -8.82 3.85
CA ALA A 368 18.84 -8.75 5.31
C ALA A 368 19.08 -7.31 5.81
N ILE A 369 19.77 -6.47 5.06
CA ILE A 369 20.06 -5.07 5.41
C ILE A 369 18.79 -4.21 5.48
N THR A 370 17.80 -4.50 4.64
CA THR A 370 16.52 -3.78 4.59
C THR A 370 15.38 -4.58 5.19
N ALA A 371 15.62 -5.79 5.67
CA ALA A 371 14.61 -6.65 6.24
C ALA A 371 14.04 -6.01 7.50
N THR A 372 12.72 -5.86 7.54
CA THR A 372 12.01 -5.45 8.75
C THR A 372 10.72 -6.24 8.75
N PRO A 373 10.64 -7.36 9.48
CA PRO A 373 9.39 -8.11 9.59
C PRO A 373 8.42 -7.25 10.41
N ASP A 374 7.64 -6.43 9.69
CA ASP A 374 6.57 -5.64 10.30
C ASP A 374 5.37 -6.57 10.49
N GLU A 375 5.07 -6.90 11.75
CA GLU A 375 4.00 -7.82 12.09
C GLU A 375 2.66 -7.25 11.61
N GLY A 376 2.01 -7.94 10.66
CA GLY A 376 0.64 -7.66 10.25
C GLY A 376 0.45 -6.88 8.93
N THR A 377 1.51 -6.31 8.33
CA THR A 377 1.40 -5.62 7.01
C THR A 377 1.75 -6.51 5.82
N GLY A 378 2.26 -7.73 6.07
CA GLY A 378 2.70 -8.66 5.04
C GLY A 378 3.97 -8.24 4.31
N ARG A 379 4.59 -7.13 4.70
CA ARG A 379 5.82 -6.57 4.13
C ARG A 379 7.02 -7.06 4.92
N HIS A 380 8.02 -7.57 4.21
CA HIS A 380 9.19 -8.23 4.82
C HIS A 380 10.47 -7.38 4.73
N ALA A 381 10.41 -6.20 4.13
CA ALA A 381 11.50 -5.26 4.00
C ALA A 381 11.00 -3.82 4.23
N LYS A 382 11.93 -2.85 4.29
CA LYS A 382 11.60 -1.43 4.29
C LYS A 382 10.62 -1.13 3.16
N HIS A 383 9.64 -0.28 3.44
CA HIS A 383 8.59 0.00 2.49
C HIS A 383 8.13 1.45 2.66
N ILE A 384 7.93 2.14 1.53
CA ILE A 384 7.35 3.47 1.48
C ILE A 384 6.03 3.46 0.71
N THR A 385 5.00 4.11 1.25
CA THR A 385 3.73 4.31 0.55
C THR A 385 3.66 5.69 -0.11
N LEU A 386 2.78 5.89 -1.08
CA LEU A 386 2.52 7.23 -1.61
C LEU A 386 2.04 8.21 -0.54
N ASN A 387 1.24 7.74 0.40
CA ASN A 387 0.79 8.58 1.51
C ASN A 387 1.99 9.04 2.36
N ASP A 388 3.01 8.20 2.56
CA ASP A 388 4.24 8.63 3.25
C ASP A 388 4.99 9.69 2.44
N MET A 389 5.07 9.54 1.12
CA MET A 389 5.68 10.54 0.23
C MET A 389 4.96 11.88 0.28
N LEU A 390 3.64 11.87 0.13
CA LEU A 390 2.81 13.09 0.11
C LEU A 390 2.79 13.84 1.44
N ASN A 391 3.00 13.14 2.56
CA ASN A 391 3.07 13.72 3.90
C ASN A 391 4.50 14.04 4.36
N ASN A 392 5.46 14.15 3.43
CA ASN A 392 6.86 14.51 3.70
C ASN A 392 7.58 13.55 4.66
N ARG A 393 7.16 12.27 4.69
CA ARG A 393 7.87 11.20 5.42
C ARG A 393 8.92 10.52 4.54
N HIS A 394 8.92 10.75 3.22
CA HIS A 394 9.92 10.23 2.30
C HIS A 394 11.32 10.77 2.60
N GLU A 395 11.46 12.02 3.04
CA GLU A 395 12.76 12.67 3.24
C GLU A 395 13.67 11.81 4.13
N ARG A 396 13.22 11.52 5.35
CA ARG A 396 13.98 10.67 6.29
C ARG A 396 14.11 9.24 5.77
N PHE A 397 13.08 8.69 5.14
CA PHE A 397 13.12 7.32 4.65
C PHE A 397 14.15 7.14 3.53
N LEU A 398 14.12 7.98 2.50
CA LEU A 398 14.97 7.87 1.31
C LEU A 398 16.40 8.32 1.57
N THR A 399 16.61 9.32 2.42
CA THR A 399 17.97 9.69 2.88
C THR A 399 18.60 8.52 3.63
N ASN A 400 17.90 7.96 4.62
CA ASN A 400 18.42 6.80 5.36
C ASN A 400 18.62 5.57 4.44
N LEU A 401 17.72 5.34 3.48
CA LEU A 401 17.86 4.24 2.52
C LEU A 401 19.08 4.42 1.61
N TYR A 402 19.29 5.65 1.10
CA TYR A 402 20.46 6.01 0.31
C TYR A 402 21.75 5.84 1.10
N GLU A 403 21.81 6.41 2.31
CA GLU A 403 22.96 6.29 3.22
C GLU A 403 23.26 4.82 3.54
N THR A 404 22.23 4.02 3.83
CA THR A 404 22.39 2.58 4.05
C THR A 404 23.04 1.88 2.85
N TYR A 405 22.66 2.25 1.61
CA TYR A 405 23.30 1.68 0.43
C TYR A 405 24.74 2.14 0.26
N ILE A 406 25.04 3.40 0.56
CA ILE A 406 26.43 3.90 0.52
C ILE A 406 27.28 3.21 1.58
N ASP A 407 26.79 3.04 2.80
CA ASP A 407 27.51 2.38 3.90
C ASP A 407 27.80 0.90 3.62
N CYS A 408 27.02 0.26 2.73
CA CYS A 408 27.24 -1.13 2.32
C CYS A 408 28.38 -1.29 1.30
N VAL A 409 28.86 -0.20 0.68
CA VAL A 409 29.88 -0.24 -0.37
C VAL A 409 31.21 -0.74 0.19
N GLY A 410 31.65 -1.91 -0.28
CA GLY A 410 32.91 -2.53 0.14
C GLY A 410 32.83 -3.31 1.46
N GLU A 411 31.76 -3.11 2.24
CA GLU A 411 31.56 -3.74 3.54
C GLU A 411 30.60 -4.94 3.49
N VAL A 412 29.59 -4.87 2.61
CA VAL A 412 28.55 -5.89 2.50
C VAL A 412 28.55 -6.50 1.11
N THR A 413 28.59 -7.82 1.05
CA THR A 413 28.41 -8.59 -0.19
C THR A 413 27.00 -9.18 -0.26
N SER A 414 26.56 -9.43 -1.49
CA SER A 414 25.34 -10.19 -1.77
C SER A 414 25.71 -11.62 -2.12
N ASN A 415 25.17 -12.60 -1.39
CA ASN A 415 25.35 -14.01 -1.69
C ASN A 415 24.09 -14.56 -2.37
N VAL A 416 24.24 -15.63 -3.15
CA VAL A 416 23.08 -16.34 -3.72
C VAL A 416 22.66 -17.43 -2.74
N ARG A 417 21.38 -17.49 -2.42
CA ARG A 417 20.80 -18.54 -1.59
C ARG A 417 19.73 -19.29 -2.35
N PHE A 418 19.82 -20.60 -2.29
CA PHE A 418 18.84 -21.53 -2.84
C PHE A 418 18.25 -22.36 -1.71
N GLU A 419 16.94 -22.45 -1.65
CA GLU A 419 16.20 -23.05 -0.55
C GLU A 419 15.17 -24.03 -1.11
N VAL A 420 15.12 -25.25 -0.58
CA VAL A 420 14.14 -26.27 -0.97
C VAL A 420 13.43 -26.82 0.24
N ARG A 421 12.12 -27.01 0.11
CA ARG A 421 11.29 -27.73 1.07
C ARG A 421 11.13 -29.17 0.63
N VAL A 422 11.61 -30.08 1.45
CA VAL A 422 11.57 -31.53 1.21
C VAL A 422 10.94 -32.27 2.38
N PRO A 423 10.39 -33.47 2.17
CA PRO A 423 10.11 -34.41 3.26
C PRO A 423 11.35 -34.61 4.13
N MET A 424 11.15 -34.70 5.45
CA MET A 424 12.23 -34.76 6.44
C MET A 424 13.25 -35.88 6.15
N GLU A 425 12.80 -37.01 5.61
CA GLU A 425 13.65 -38.16 5.24
C GLU A 425 14.70 -37.88 4.14
N PHE A 426 14.54 -36.77 3.40
CA PHE A 426 15.50 -36.28 2.42
C PHE A 426 16.27 -35.05 2.91
N GLY A 427 15.98 -34.59 4.12
CA GLY A 427 16.55 -33.39 4.73
C GLY A 427 18.08 -33.41 4.76
N ASP A 428 18.71 -34.56 5.03
CA ASP A 428 20.16 -34.73 5.04
C ASP A 428 20.75 -35.24 3.71
N LYS A 429 19.93 -35.38 2.65
CA LYS A 429 20.34 -35.94 1.35
C LYS A 429 20.34 -34.93 0.21
N VAL A 430 19.42 -33.95 0.26
CA VAL A 430 19.26 -32.94 -0.79
C VAL A 430 20.40 -31.91 -0.76
N MET A 431 20.76 -31.34 -1.93
CA MET A 431 21.83 -30.35 -2.10
C MET A 431 23.25 -30.81 -1.75
N LEU A 432 23.53 -32.12 -1.83
CA LEU A 432 24.86 -32.67 -1.57
C LEU A 432 25.65 -33.01 -2.84
N GLN A 433 24.98 -33.11 -3.98
CA GLN A 433 25.58 -33.41 -5.27
C GLN A 433 25.35 -32.24 -6.20
N TYR A 434 26.44 -31.59 -6.61
CA TYR A 434 26.40 -30.45 -7.51
C TYR A 434 27.69 -30.39 -8.33
N ASP A 435 27.60 -29.75 -9.48
CA ASP A 435 28.73 -29.40 -10.33
C ASP A 435 29.06 -27.92 -10.13
N SER A 436 30.24 -27.65 -9.57
CA SER A 436 30.72 -26.28 -9.33
C SER A 436 30.86 -25.47 -10.61
N ASP A 437 31.23 -26.10 -11.73
CA ASP A 437 31.36 -25.41 -13.01
C ASP A 437 29.98 -25.03 -13.56
N ALA A 438 29.00 -25.94 -13.45
CA ALA A 438 27.62 -25.65 -13.81
C ALA A 438 27.00 -24.55 -12.93
N ILE A 439 27.26 -24.55 -11.62
CA ILE A 439 26.85 -23.46 -10.72
C ILE A 439 27.50 -22.15 -11.15
N ARG A 440 28.81 -22.14 -11.41
CA ARG A 440 29.54 -20.96 -11.84
C ARG A 440 28.93 -20.35 -13.10
N ASP A 441 28.60 -21.19 -14.08
CA ASP A 441 28.00 -20.76 -15.34
C ASP A 441 26.62 -20.11 -15.15
N CYS A 442 25.93 -20.37 -14.03
CA CYS A 442 24.62 -19.81 -13.70
C CYS A 442 24.67 -18.45 -12.97
N LEU A 443 25.86 -17.92 -12.70
CA LEU A 443 26.04 -16.74 -11.84
C LEU A 443 26.62 -15.54 -12.58
N VAL A 444 26.34 -14.36 -12.06
CA VAL A 444 27.13 -13.14 -12.31
C VAL A 444 27.82 -12.69 -11.03
N ALA A 445 28.98 -12.06 -11.19
CA ALA A 445 29.72 -11.44 -10.10
C ALA A 445 29.93 -9.94 -10.38
N MET A 446 29.50 -9.10 -9.45
CA MET A 446 29.68 -7.65 -9.52
C MET A 446 30.44 -7.19 -8.27
N ASP A 447 31.38 -6.27 -8.43
CA ASP A 447 32.02 -5.67 -7.26
C ASP A 447 30.98 -4.97 -6.37
N SER A 448 31.18 -5.02 -5.05
CA SER A 448 30.25 -4.48 -4.05
C SER A 448 29.90 -3.01 -4.32
N ARG A 449 30.86 -2.21 -4.78
CA ARG A 449 30.63 -0.80 -5.14
C ARG A 449 29.59 -0.65 -6.25
N THR A 450 29.78 -1.34 -7.37
CA THR A 450 28.83 -1.33 -8.49
C THR A 450 27.43 -1.79 -8.05
N TRP A 451 27.37 -2.86 -7.25
CA TRP A 451 26.11 -3.44 -6.78
C TRP A 451 25.28 -2.47 -5.93
N TRP A 452 25.91 -1.81 -4.96
CA TRP A 452 25.22 -0.91 -4.04
C TRP A 452 25.00 0.50 -4.63
N HIS A 453 25.93 1.02 -5.42
CA HIS A 453 25.75 2.31 -6.11
C HIS A 453 24.56 2.28 -7.07
N LEU A 454 24.30 1.16 -7.76
CA LEU A 454 23.12 0.99 -8.61
C LEU A 454 21.83 1.32 -7.85
N ARG A 455 21.69 0.81 -6.62
CA ARG A 455 20.53 1.08 -5.77
C ARG A 455 20.53 2.50 -5.22
N ALA A 456 21.70 3.00 -4.79
CA ALA A 456 21.86 4.35 -4.28
C ALA A 456 21.44 5.40 -5.32
N HIS A 457 21.90 5.28 -6.56
CA HIS A 457 21.52 6.21 -7.64
C HIS A 457 20.01 6.21 -7.89
N ARG A 458 19.39 5.03 -7.95
CA ARG A 458 17.94 4.93 -8.14
C ARG A 458 17.18 5.55 -6.97
N ALA A 459 17.56 5.26 -5.72
CA ALA A 459 16.95 5.89 -4.55
C ALA A 459 17.07 7.43 -4.59
N LEU A 460 18.25 7.95 -4.94
CA LEU A 460 18.50 9.39 -5.06
C LEU A 460 17.66 10.03 -6.18
N ALA A 461 17.61 9.41 -7.37
CA ALA A 461 16.84 9.95 -8.49
C ALA A 461 15.33 10.04 -8.15
N PHE A 462 14.76 9.02 -7.50
CA PHE A 462 13.37 9.09 -7.06
C PHE A 462 13.16 10.06 -5.90
N LYS A 463 14.14 10.24 -5.00
CA LYS A 463 14.10 11.31 -4.00
C LYS A 463 13.95 12.68 -4.67
N LEU A 464 14.77 12.99 -5.68
CA LEU A 464 14.69 14.25 -6.43
C LEU A 464 13.33 14.44 -7.12
N ILE A 465 12.76 13.39 -7.72
CA ILE A 465 11.41 13.43 -8.30
C ILE A 465 10.36 13.84 -7.25
N ILE A 466 10.41 13.22 -6.07
CA ILE A 466 9.44 13.49 -5.01
C ILE A 466 9.63 14.91 -4.46
N ASP A 467 10.88 15.36 -4.27
CA ASP A 467 11.19 16.70 -3.79
C ASP A 467 10.71 17.79 -4.75
N TRP A 468 10.94 17.61 -6.05
CA TRP A 468 10.40 18.51 -7.08
C TRP A 468 8.87 18.50 -7.10
N HIS A 469 8.25 17.33 -6.96
CA HIS A 469 6.80 17.24 -6.85
C HIS A 469 6.27 18.01 -5.63
N LEU A 470 6.89 17.87 -4.46
CA LEU A 470 6.42 18.56 -3.24
C LEU A 470 6.70 20.07 -3.25
N ALA A 471 7.76 20.52 -3.93
CA ALA A 471 8.09 21.93 -4.10
C ALA A 471 7.15 22.66 -5.08
N ALA A 472 6.49 21.93 -5.97
CA ALA A 472 5.66 22.48 -7.03
C ALA A 472 4.30 23.04 -6.56
N THR A 473 3.64 23.76 -7.47
CA THR A 473 2.30 24.32 -7.22
C THR A 473 1.25 23.21 -7.11
N ALA A 474 0.12 23.51 -6.46
CA ALA A 474 -0.98 22.55 -6.32
C ALA A 474 -1.50 22.04 -7.67
N ILE A 475 -1.50 22.91 -8.68
CA ILE A 475 -1.96 22.60 -10.05
C ILE A 475 -1.01 21.59 -10.69
N GLU A 476 0.29 21.84 -10.65
CA GLU A 476 1.29 20.93 -11.21
C GLU A 476 1.25 19.57 -10.51
N ARG A 477 1.17 19.57 -9.18
CA ARG A 477 1.06 18.35 -8.37
C ARG A 477 -0.18 17.52 -8.67
N SER A 478 -1.25 18.15 -9.15
CA SER A 478 -2.50 17.47 -9.49
C SER A 478 -2.54 16.87 -10.90
N LYS A 479 -1.50 17.11 -11.72
CA LYS A 479 -1.41 16.55 -13.08
C LYS A 479 -1.30 15.03 -13.01
N MET A 480 -2.17 14.33 -13.72
CA MET A 480 -2.22 12.87 -13.67
C MET A 480 -0.89 12.22 -14.13
N SER A 481 -0.22 12.79 -15.13
CA SER A 481 1.10 12.30 -15.57
C SER A 481 2.21 12.42 -14.51
N ALA A 482 2.09 13.38 -13.59
CA ALA A 482 3.01 13.52 -12.47
C ALA A 482 2.65 12.58 -11.30
N LEU A 483 1.35 12.40 -11.03
CA LEU A 483 0.86 11.45 -10.03
C LEU A 483 1.18 10.01 -10.41
N LEU A 484 1.07 9.69 -11.69
CA LEU A 484 1.48 8.39 -12.23
C LEU A 484 2.98 8.14 -12.00
N LEU A 485 3.83 9.16 -12.19
CA LEU A 485 5.26 9.06 -11.90
C LEU A 485 5.54 8.89 -10.40
N LEU A 486 4.74 9.53 -9.54
CA LEU A 486 4.84 9.32 -8.10
C LEU A 486 4.47 7.87 -7.73
N ALA A 487 3.39 7.32 -8.30
CA ALA A 487 3.01 5.91 -8.14
C ALA A 487 4.15 4.97 -8.58
N ALA A 488 4.74 5.24 -9.76
CA ALA A 488 5.92 4.53 -10.25
C ALA A 488 7.10 4.59 -9.27
N ALA A 489 7.37 5.76 -8.69
CA ALA A 489 8.43 5.94 -7.71
C ALA A 489 8.24 5.03 -6.49
N SER A 490 7.03 4.98 -5.93
CA SER A 490 6.73 4.10 -4.78
C SER A 490 6.96 2.63 -5.10
N TRP A 491 6.55 2.18 -6.29
CA TRP A 491 6.73 0.81 -6.73
C TRP A 491 8.20 0.47 -6.97
N ILE A 492 8.95 1.32 -7.69
CA ILE A 492 10.37 1.07 -7.98
C ILE A 492 11.23 1.11 -6.72
N ILE A 493 11.05 2.10 -5.83
CA ILE A 493 11.85 2.21 -4.60
C ILE A 493 11.72 0.94 -3.76
N ASN A 494 10.51 0.43 -3.58
CA ASN A 494 10.27 -0.81 -2.84
C ASN A 494 10.87 -2.03 -3.58
N SER A 495 10.93 -1.98 -4.91
CA SER A 495 11.50 -3.04 -5.76
C SER A 495 13.04 -3.03 -5.83
N LEU A 496 13.73 -2.07 -5.20
CA LEU A 496 15.19 -2.03 -5.15
C LEU A 496 15.78 -3.14 -4.25
N HIS A 497 15.02 -3.57 -3.26
CA HIS A 497 15.45 -4.53 -2.24
C HIS A 497 14.37 -5.58 -1.91
N ALA A 498 13.28 -5.59 -2.67
CA ALA A 498 12.28 -6.65 -2.69
C ALA A 498 11.92 -6.99 -4.14
N ALA A 499 11.30 -8.15 -4.35
CA ALA A 499 10.75 -8.50 -5.66
C ALA A 499 9.67 -7.47 -6.07
N PRO A 500 9.63 -7.03 -7.33
CA PRO A 500 8.59 -6.13 -7.81
C PRO A 500 7.20 -6.70 -7.58
N ASP A 501 6.28 -5.89 -7.05
CA ASP A 501 4.89 -6.30 -6.85
C ASP A 501 4.19 -6.45 -8.21
N SER A 502 3.64 -7.64 -8.46
CA SER A 502 2.92 -8.00 -9.68
C SER A 502 1.42 -8.23 -9.44
N GLY A 503 0.88 -7.70 -8.34
CA GLY A 503 -0.57 -7.69 -8.08
C GLY A 503 -1.38 -6.92 -9.13
N PRO A 504 -2.71 -7.12 -9.22
CA PRO A 504 -3.54 -6.56 -10.29
C PRO A 504 -3.39 -5.04 -10.48
N SER A 505 -3.44 -4.27 -9.39
CA SER A 505 -3.21 -2.82 -9.41
C SER A 505 -1.80 -2.45 -9.88
N CYS A 506 -0.78 -3.24 -9.54
CA CYS A 506 0.59 -3.03 -9.98
C CYS A 506 0.79 -3.42 -11.46
N ARG A 507 0.07 -4.42 -11.99
CA ARG A 507 0.05 -4.72 -13.43
C ARG A 507 -0.55 -3.57 -14.23
N LYS A 508 -1.66 -2.99 -13.76
CA LYS A 508 -2.25 -1.77 -14.34
C LYS A 508 -1.30 -0.58 -14.28
N LEU A 509 -0.56 -0.41 -13.17
CA LEU A 509 0.51 0.58 -13.10
C LEU A 509 1.60 0.31 -14.15
N MET A 510 2.13 -0.93 -14.22
CA MET A 510 3.17 -1.33 -15.18
C MET A 510 2.75 -1.06 -16.63
N ASN A 511 1.48 -1.33 -16.99
CA ASN A 511 0.92 -0.98 -18.30
C ASN A 511 1.05 0.50 -18.66
N ALA A 512 0.89 1.37 -17.66
CA ALA A 512 0.88 2.80 -17.82
C ALA A 512 2.27 3.44 -17.71
N ILE A 513 3.27 2.76 -17.15
CA ILE A 513 4.59 3.36 -16.83
C ILE A 513 5.77 2.74 -17.57
N LEU A 514 5.66 1.52 -18.09
CA LEU A 514 6.77 0.84 -18.76
C LEU A 514 6.76 1.07 -20.28
N PRO A 515 7.92 0.95 -20.96
CA PRO A 515 7.99 0.85 -22.41
C PRO A 515 7.10 -0.29 -22.92
N ARG A 516 6.57 -0.12 -24.13
CA ARG A 516 5.75 -1.15 -24.79
C ARG A 516 6.35 -1.54 -26.12
N GLN A 517 6.22 -2.82 -26.47
CA GLN A 517 6.60 -3.35 -27.77
C GLN A 517 5.41 -4.11 -28.37
N PRO A 518 5.31 -4.20 -29.71
CA PRO A 518 4.31 -5.05 -30.36
C PRO A 518 4.40 -6.47 -29.81
N ARG A 519 3.25 -7.06 -29.44
CA ARG A 519 3.16 -8.40 -28.83
C ARG A 519 3.85 -9.46 -29.68
N ALA A 520 3.74 -9.35 -31.01
CA ALA A 520 4.36 -10.27 -31.96
C ALA A 520 5.91 -10.19 -32.00
N SER A 521 6.52 -9.11 -31.52
CA SER A 521 7.97 -8.88 -31.57
C SER A 521 8.65 -8.86 -30.21
N VAL A 522 7.88 -8.97 -29.11
CA VAL A 522 8.44 -8.89 -27.75
C VAL A 522 9.10 -10.21 -27.40
N ASP A 523 10.29 -10.13 -26.80
CA ASP A 523 10.94 -11.28 -26.21
C ASP A 523 10.21 -11.64 -24.90
N ALA A 524 9.84 -12.92 -24.75
CA ALA A 524 9.12 -13.43 -23.57
C ALA A 524 9.86 -13.12 -22.26
N ASP A 525 11.20 -13.12 -22.29
CA ASP A 525 12.05 -12.84 -21.12
C ASP A 525 12.06 -11.36 -20.74
N THR A 526 11.54 -10.49 -21.60
CA THR A 526 11.48 -9.04 -21.36
C THR A 526 10.11 -8.56 -20.91
N ILE A 527 9.08 -9.40 -20.92
CA ILE A 527 7.73 -8.97 -20.53
C ILE A 527 7.72 -8.60 -19.04
N ALA A 528 7.03 -7.52 -18.70
CA ALA A 528 7.01 -7.01 -17.32
C ALA A 528 6.31 -7.96 -16.32
N TYR A 529 5.29 -8.67 -16.79
CA TYR A 529 4.51 -9.63 -16.00
C TYR A 529 3.77 -10.59 -16.93
N ARG A 530 3.22 -11.67 -16.37
CA ARG A 530 2.48 -12.71 -17.09
C ARG A 530 1.42 -12.11 -18.02
N THR A 531 1.65 -12.24 -19.32
CA THR A 531 0.72 -11.86 -20.39
C THR A 531 0.82 -12.92 -21.47
N SER A 532 -0.31 -13.42 -21.97
CA SER A 532 -0.29 -14.38 -23.08
C SER A 532 0.27 -13.71 -24.35
N LEU A 533 1.26 -14.34 -24.98
CA LEU A 533 1.79 -13.91 -26.26
C LEU A 533 1.01 -14.47 -27.45
N SER A 534 0.17 -15.49 -27.24
CA SER A 534 -0.80 -15.91 -28.27
C SER A 534 -1.92 -14.89 -28.38
N THR A 535 -2.43 -14.70 -29.60
CA THR A 535 -3.66 -13.95 -29.86
C THR A 535 -4.77 -14.52 -28.99
N PRO A 536 -5.64 -13.70 -28.36
CA PRO A 536 -6.70 -14.23 -27.51
C PRO A 536 -7.58 -15.17 -28.34
N THR A 537 -7.50 -16.48 -28.07
CA THR A 537 -8.55 -17.41 -28.46
C THR A 537 -9.65 -17.26 -27.41
N GLU A 538 -10.85 -16.90 -27.85
CA GLU A 538 -12.04 -16.77 -27.02
C GLU A 538 -12.21 -17.98 -26.09
N GLY A 539 -12.42 -17.69 -24.80
CA GLY A 539 -12.80 -18.66 -23.78
C GLY A 539 -11.62 -19.32 -23.09
N TYR A 540 -11.31 -18.84 -21.88
CA TYR A 540 -11.03 -19.57 -20.63
C TYR A 540 -10.28 -18.62 -19.68
N ASP A 541 -11.04 -17.89 -18.85
CA ASP A 541 -10.52 -17.08 -17.75
C ASP A 541 -9.97 -17.99 -16.65
N ASP A 542 -8.66 -18.25 -16.71
CA ASP A 542 -7.89 -18.99 -15.69
C ASP A 542 -7.34 -18.03 -14.60
N ASP A 543 -7.79 -16.76 -14.57
CA ASP A 543 -7.29 -15.67 -13.70
C ASP A 543 -7.96 -15.63 -12.31
N ASP A 544 -9.03 -16.42 -12.08
CA ASP A 544 -9.84 -16.38 -10.85
C ASP A 544 -9.13 -16.93 -9.59
N GLU A 545 -8.17 -17.85 -9.74
CA GLU A 545 -7.40 -18.37 -8.60
C GLU A 545 -6.32 -17.38 -8.12
N ASP A 546 -5.70 -16.64 -9.05
CA ASP A 546 -4.65 -15.64 -8.75
C ASP A 546 -5.23 -14.40 -8.04
N GLU A 547 -6.47 -13.99 -8.37
CA GLU A 547 -7.14 -12.88 -7.68
C GLU A 547 -7.41 -13.21 -6.19
N ARG A 548 -7.79 -14.45 -5.87
CA ARG A 548 -8.08 -14.88 -4.49
C ARG A 548 -6.82 -14.92 -3.63
N GLU A 549 -5.68 -15.36 -4.17
CA GLU A 549 -4.41 -15.38 -3.43
C GLU A 549 -3.89 -13.96 -3.14
N ILE A 550 -4.08 -13.02 -4.08
CA ILE A 550 -3.54 -11.65 -3.94
C ILE A 550 -4.44 -10.77 -3.07
N LEU A 551 -5.76 -10.91 -3.13
CA LEU A 551 -6.69 -10.21 -2.22
C LEU A 551 -6.47 -10.63 -0.74
N SER A 552 -5.97 -11.85 -0.50
CA SER A 552 -5.60 -12.31 0.85
C SER A 552 -4.33 -11.64 1.40
N ARG A 553 -3.48 -11.05 0.55
CA ARG A 553 -2.24 -10.35 0.96
C ARG A 553 -2.50 -9.00 1.60
N GLN A 554 -3.71 -8.45 1.45
CA GLN A 554 -4.08 -7.14 1.97
C GLN A 554 -5.10 -7.31 3.08
N GLY A 555 -4.63 -7.24 4.33
CA GLY A 555 -5.54 -6.89 5.42
C GLY A 555 -6.24 -5.58 5.07
N PRO A 556 -7.54 -5.41 5.36
CA PRO A 556 -8.25 -4.20 5.01
C PRO A 556 -7.55 -3.01 5.68
N LEU A 557 -7.03 -2.10 4.86
CA LEU A 557 -6.64 -0.76 5.28
C LEU A 557 -7.92 -0.05 5.75
N ARG A 558 -8.21 -0.17 7.05
CA ARG A 558 -9.25 0.59 7.71
C ARG A 558 -8.75 2.01 7.93
N LEU A 559 -9.01 2.89 6.97
CA LEU A 559 -9.26 4.28 7.34
C LEU A 559 -10.58 4.31 8.10
N ASN A 560 -10.57 4.88 9.31
CA ASN A 560 -11.69 5.01 10.25
C ASN A 560 -13.03 5.38 9.56
N SER A 561 -13.76 4.40 9.06
CA SER A 561 -15.18 4.50 8.70
C SER A 561 -15.95 3.67 9.72
N GLY A 562 -16.65 4.37 10.61
CA GLY A 562 -17.40 3.79 11.73
C GLY A 562 -18.72 3.14 11.34
N GLN A 563 -18.86 2.59 10.13
CA GLN A 563 -20.04 1.84 9.73
C GLN A 563 -19.64 0.58 8.98
N ALA A 564 -20.11 -0.56 9.49
CA ALA A 564 -20.10 -1.82 8.77
C ALA A 564 -21.04 -1.67 7.55
N SER A 565 -20.47 -1.42 6.38
CA SER A 565 -21.21 -1.61 5.14
C SER A 565 -21.33 -3.11 4.90
N ARG A 566 -22.56 -3.62 4.89
CA ARG A 566 -22.86 -4.96 4.37
C ARG A 566 -22.53 -4.93 2.88
N PHE A 567 -21.60 -5.79 2.45
CA PHE A 567 -21.41 -6.07 1.03
C PHE A 567 -22.72 -6.63 0.46
N PRO A 568 -23.25 -6.09 -0.65
CA PRO A 568 -24.25 -6.79 -1.43
C PRO A 568 -23.61 -8.05 -2.02
N THR A 569 -24.34 -9.15 -1.96
CA THR A 569 -24.07 -10.38 -2.71
C THR A 569 -23.98 -10.06 -4.20
N ARG A 570 -22.97 -10.63 -4.85
CA ARG A 570 -22.71 -10.62 -6.30
C ARG A 570 -23.89 -11.30 -7.01
N GLU A 571 -24.73 -10.52 -7.67
CA GLU A 571 -25.51 -10.99 -8.82
C GLU A 571 -24.60 -10.86 -10.03
N GLU A 572 -24.41 -11.97 -10.74
CA GLU A 572 -23.62 -12.02 -11.97
C GLU A 572 -24.53 -11.55 -13.11
N GLU A 573 -24.38 -10.28 -13.50
CA GLU A 573 -24.83 -9.81 -14.80
C GLU A 573 -23.59 -9.75 -15.71
N GLY A 574 -23.58 -10.63 -16.70
CA GLY A 574 -22.61 -10.60 -17.80
C GLY A 574 -23.05 -9.55 -18.80
N ASP A 575 -22.36 -8.43 -18.83
CA ASP A 575 -22.40 -7.48 -19.94
C ASP A 575 -21.15 -7.69 -20.79
N ASP A 576 -21.33 -8.46 -21.87
CA ASP A 576 -20.40 -8.57 -22.99
C ASP A 576 -20.58 -7.35 -23.89
N ASP A 577 -20.01 -6.20 -23.51
CA ASP A 577 -19.94 -5.01 -24.36
C ASP A 577 -18.62 -4.99 -25.16
N GLU A 578 -18.67 -5.52 -26.38
CA GLU A 578 -17.62 -5.41 -27.39
C GLU A 578 -17.45 -3.95 -27.86
N CYS A 579 -16.51 -3.24 -27.24
CA CYS A 579 -16.09 -1.91 -27.71
C CYS A 579 -15.27 -2.04 -29.01
N HIS A 580 -15.79 -1.46 -30.10
CA HIS A 580 -15.09 -1.29 -31.37
C HIS A 580 -13.92 -0.31 -31.23
N ASP A 581 -12.75 -0.82 -30.84
CA ASP A 581 -11.52 -0.05 -30.70
C ASP A 581 -10.79 0.11 -32.05
N THR A 582 -10.51 1.36 -32.43
CA THR A 582 -9.68 1.74 -33.58
C THR A 582 -8.33 1.05 -33.51
N MET A 583 -8.07 0.02 -34.34
CA MET A 583 -6.81 -0.74 -34.52
C MET A 583 -5.62 -0.27 -33.65
N GLN A 584 -5.73 -0.45 -32.33
CA GLN A 584 -4.59 -0.20 -31.45
C GLN A 584 -3.63 -1.34 -31.73
N VAL A 585 -2.40 -0.99 -32.14
CA VAL A 585 -1.33 -1.97 -32.28
C VAL A 585 -1.27 -2.72 -30.95
N ASP A 586 -1.51 -4.03 -31.00
CA ASP A 586 -1.47 -4.90 -29.83
C ASP A 586 -0.04 -4.89 -29.27
N THR A 587 0.17 -4.08 -28.26
CA THR A 587 1.45 -3.89 -27.59
C THR A 587 1.34 -4.37 -26.16
N VAL A 588 2.46 -4.82 -25.59
CA VAL A 588 2.53 -5.26 -24.19
C VAL A 588 3.66 -4.52 -23.45
N PRO A 589 3.54 -4.28 -22.13
CA PRO A 589 4.61 -3.68 -21.35
C PRO A 589 5.81 -4.63 -21.22
N CYS A 590 7.00 -4.08 -21.44
CA CYS A 590 8.25 -4.85 -21.44
C CYS A 590 9.41 -4.02 -20.86
N ASN A 591 10.50 -4.72 -20.53
CA ASN A 591 11.74 -4.20 -20.00
C ASN A 591 12.91 -4.55 -20.95
N PRO A 592 12.94 -3.98 -22.17
CA PRO A 592 13.83 -4.44 -23.25
C PRO A 592 15.31 -4.06 -23.03
N TYR A 593 15.58 -3.25 -22.01
CA TYR A 593 16.86 -2.60 -21.78
C TYR A 593 17.62 -3.16 -20.57
N GLY A 594 17.27 -4.35 -20.08
CA GLY A 594 18.00 -5.09 -19.03
C GLY A 594 17.87 -4.56 -17.60
N LEU A 595 17.28 -3.37 -17.44
CA LEU A 595 16.82 -2.77 -16.20
C LEU A 595 15.36 -2.35 -16.39
N ILE A 596 14.55 -2.36 -15.32
CA ILE A 596 13.21 -1.77 -15.34
C ILE A 596 13.35 -0.24 -15.45
N PHE A 597 13.37 0.23 -16.68
CA PHE A 597 13.28 1.63 -17.03
C PHE A 597 11.82 2.02 -17.26
N LEU A 598 11.48 3.23 -16.84
CA LEU A 598 10.21 3.86 -17.13
C LEU A 598 10.17 4.32 -18.59
N ARG A 599 8.96 4.44 -19.16
CA ARG A 599 8.78 5.15 -20.43
C ARG A 599 9.15 6.62 -20.27
N GLU A 600 9.34 7.30 -21.40
CA GLU A 600 9.83 8.67 -21.48
C GLU A 600 9.13 9.63 -20.48
N ILE A 601 9.95 10.29 -19.66
CA ILE A 601 9.54 11.37 -18.77
C ILE A 601 10.06 12.70 -19.30
N ARG A 602 9.32 13.77 -19.06
CA ARG A 602 9.69 15.15 -19.36
C ARG A 602 10.33 15.77 -18.12
N THR A 603 11.53 16.32 -18.24
CA THR A 603 12.30 16.99 -17.17
C THR A 603 12.92 18.29 -17.68
N GLY A 604 13.50 19.11 -16.78
CA GLY A 604 14.23 20.33 -17.12
C GLY A 604 13.41 21.62 -16.99
N GLY A 605 13.98 22.77 -17.36
CA GLY A 605 13.40 24.09 -17.07
C GLY A 605 12.00 24.34 -17.66
N ALA A 606 11.64 23.67 -18.76
CA ALA A 606 10.30 23.73 -19.35
C ALA A 606 9.26 22.92 -18.57
N TYR A 607 9.71 21.99 -17.73
CA TYR A 607 8.88 21.07 -16.97
C TYR A 607 9.20 21.20 -15.48
N PRO A 608 8.52 22.10 -14.76
CA PRO A 608 8.81 22.41 -13.35
C PRO A 608 8.71 21.19 -12.42
N ILE A 609 8.02 20.13 -12.85
CA ILE A 609 8.05 18.81 -12.24
C ILE A 609 8.30 17.74 -13.30
N PRO A 610 9.06 16.69 -12.98
CA PRO A 610 9.08 15.49 -13.80
C PRO A 610 7.69 14.89 -13.93
N ARG A 611 7.34 14.48 -15.14
CA ARG A 611 6.06 13.82 -15.44
C ARG A 611 6.19 12.99 -16.70
N PHE A 612 5.36 11.96 -16.85
CA PHE A 612 5.33 11.19 -18.09
C PHE A 612 4.97 12.05 -19.29
N ARG A 613 5.56 11.74 -20.45
CA ARG A 613 5.07 12.25 -21.73
C ARG A 613 3.63 11.76 -21.98
N SER A 614 2.77 12.65 -22.48
CA SER A 614 1.39 12.28 -22.84
C SER A 614 1.38 11.09 -23.79
N SER A 615 0.45 10.18 -23.58
CA SER A 615 0.30 8.94 -24.33
C SER A 615 -1.15 8.50 -24.30
N SER A 616 -1.59 7.81 -25.34
CA SER A 616 -2.92 7.17 -25.44
C SER A 616 -3.10 6.00 -24.45
N LEU A 617 -2.04 5.56 -23.77
CA LEU A 617 -1.99 4.35 -22.94
C LEU A 617 -2.81 4.40 -21.64
N GLY A 618 -3.79 5.30 -21.55
CA GLY A 618 -4.66 5.46 -20.40
C GLY A 618 -3.93 5.92 -19.13
N PHE A 619 -4.70 6.32 -18.13
CA PHE A 619 -4.21 6.57 -16.78
C PHE A 619 -4.68 5.44 -15.85
N LEU A 620 -4.31 5.50 -14.57
CA LEU A 620 -4.81 4.54 -13.59
C LEU A 620 -6.32 4.67 -13.48
N ASP A 621 -7.04 3.54 -13.57
CA ASP A 621 -8.46 3.52 -13.21
C ASP A 621 -8.66 3.88 -11.73
N GLU A 622 -9.90 4.21 -11.38
CA GLU A 622 -10.27 4.67 -10.04
C GLU A 622 -9.94 3.64 -8.93
N LYS A 623 -10.07 2.33 -9.22
CA LYS A 623 -9.75 1.24 -8.28
C LYS A 623 -8.24 1.20 -7.99
N THR A 624 -7.43 1.28 -9.02
CA THR A 624 -5.95 1.28 -8.96
C THR A 624 -5.45 2.57 -8.34
N PHE A 625 -6.04 3.72 -8.68
CA PHE A 625 -5.75 4.99 -8.05
C PHE A 625 -6.03 4.93 -6.54
N ARG A 626 -7.19 4.42 -6.12
CA ARG A 626 -7.50 4.22 -4.69
C ARG A 626 -6.54 3.28 -4.00
N TYR A 627 -6.09 2.22 -4.66
CA TYR A 627 -5.11 1.30 -4.09
C TYR A 627 -3.80 2.02 -3.70
N PHE A 628 -3.29 2.86 -4.61
CA PHE A 628 -2.04 3.57 -4.41
C PHE A 628 -2.18 4.81 -3.50
N PHE A 629 -3.23 5.62 -3.71
CA PHE A 629 -3.42 6.92 -3.05
C PHE A 629 -4.32 6.86 -1.80
N GLY A 630 -5.05 5.77 -1.59
CA GLY A 630 -6.01 5.61 -0.48
C GLY A 630 -7.28 6.47 -0.62
N THR A 631 -7.49 7.10 -1.77
CA THR A 631 -8.60 8.03 -2.03
C THR A 631 -8.91 8.10 -3.53
N THR A 632 -9.99 8.78 -3.91
CA THR A 632 -10.39 9.00 -5.31
C THR A 632 -9.53 10.07 -5.96
N PHE A 633 -9.44 10.10 -7.29
CA PHE A 633 -8.70 11.19 -7.95
C PHE A 633 -9.29 12.57 -7.67
N SER A 634 -10.63 12.67 -7.63
CA SER A 634 -11.35 13.91 -7.31
C SER A 634 -11.05 14.39 -5.88
N ASP A 635 -11.16 13.50 -4.90
CA ASP A 635 -10.87 13.82 -3.50
C ASP A 635 -9.38 14.17 -3.32
N PHE A 636 -8.48 13.52 -4.07
CA PHE A 636 -7.06 13.85 -4.07
C PHE A 636 -6.79 15.26 -4.62
N LYS A 637 -7.40 15.65 -5.74
CA LYS A 637 -7.31 17.02 -6.26
C LYS A 637 -7.78 18.03 -5.22
N GLN A 638 -8.89 17.75 -4.55
CA GLN A 638 -9.41 18.61 -3.48
C GLN A 638 -8.42 18.68 -2.29
N TYR A 639 -7.84 17.55 -1.89
CA TYR A 639 -6.82 17.48 -0.84
C TYR A 639 -5.61 18.35 -1.18
N VAL A 640 -5.01 18.19 -2.38
CA VAL A 640 -3.84 18.97 -2.80
C VAL A 640 -4.15 20.47 -2.84
N ARG A 641 -5.33 20.87 -3.33
CA ARG A 641 -5.80 22.26 -3.32
C ARG A 641 -5.94 22.81 -1.89
N SER A 642 -6.44 22.01 -0.95
CA SER A 642 -6.67 22.42 0.45
C SER A 642 -5.41 22.49 1.32
N THR A 643 -4.36 21.74 0.98
CA THR A 643 -3.21 21.49 1.89
C THR A 643 -2.31 22.74 2.11
N ARG A 644 -2.38 23.76 1.25
CA ARG A 644 -1.68 25.04 1.48
C ARG A 644 -2.30 25.90 2.61
N VAL A 645 -3.56 25.67 2.97
CA VAL A 645 -4.23 26.44 4.05
C VAL A 645 -3.75 26.01 5.45
N ALA A 646 -3.12 24.83 5.59
CA ALA A 646 -2.55 24.39 6.87
C ALA A 646 -1.37 23.43 6.67
N LYS A 647 -0.14 23.94 6.80
CA LYS A 647 1.06 23.10 6.98
C LYS A 647 0.89 22.32 8.29
N ALA A 648 0.89 20.98 8.22
CA ALA A 648 0.70 20.15 9.40
C ALA A 648 1.90 20.31 10.35
N SER A 649 1.64 20.83 11.56
CA SER A 649 2.68 21.01 12.60
C SER A 649 3.16 19.69 13.21
N ASN A 650 2.49 18.55 12.96
CA ASN A 650 2.96 17.24 13.42
C ASN A 650 2.36 16.09 12.59
N PRO A 651 3.18 15.25 11.91
CA PRO A 651 2.74 14.12 11.08
C PRO A 651 2.20 12.90 11.87
N SER A 652 2.21 12.95 13.21
CA SER A 652 1.74 11.85 14.08
C SER A 652 0.29 12.00 14.59
N ARG A 653 -0.44 13.03 14.18
CA ARG A 653 -1.79 13.32 14.70
C ARG A 653 -2.89 12.79 13.77
N ILE A 654 -3.70 11.87 14.26
CA ILE A 654 -4.89 11.36 13.57
C ILE A 654 -5.99 12.44 13.60
N LYS A 655 -6.46 12.86 12.43
CA LYS A 655 -7.57 13.81 12.30
C LYS A 655 -8.90 13.05 12.39
N ASN A 656 -9.66 13.30 13.44
CA ASN A 656 -11.09 12.96 13.49
C ASN A 656 -11.87 14.13 12.88
N LYS A 657 -12.18 14.08 11.59
CA LYS A 657 -13.33 14.76 10.97
C LYS A 657 -13.40 14.43 9.47
N VAL A 658 -14.58 14.00 9.05
CA VAL A 658 -14.98 13.82 7.65
C VAL A 658 -14.88 15.18 6.94
N LEU A 659 -14.10 15.26 5.85
CA LEU A 659 -14.16 16.39 4.93
C LEU A 659 -15.56 16.42 4.30
N ALA A 660 -16.26 17.55 4.39
CA ALA A 660 -17.46 17.74 3.60
C ALA A 660 -17.04 17.73 2.12
N LYS A 661 -17.61 16.81 1.33
CA LYS A 661 -17.41 16.80 -0.12
C LYS A 661 -17.86 18.15 -0.68
N SER A 662 -17.03 18.76 -1.51
CA SER A 662 -17.44 19.94 -2.28
C SER A 662 -18.47 19.46 -3.31
N LYS A 663 -19.75 19.40 -2.93
CA LYS A 663 -20.81 19.27 -3.92
C LYS A 663 -20.83 20.58 -4.69
N PHE A 664 -20.50 20.53 -5.97
CA PHE A 664 -20.84 21.61 -6.89
C PHE A 664 -22.36 21.67 -6.92
N THR A 665 -22.95 22.59 -6.17
CA THR A 665 -24.36 22.95 -6.32
C THR A 665 -24.57 23.32 -7.79
N LYS A 666 -25.67 22.89 -8.41
CA LYS A 666 -26.11 23.35 -9.74
C LYS A 666 -26.02 24.87 -9.77
N LEU A 667 -24.95 25.40 -10.35
CA LEU A 667 -24.66 26.81 -10.33
C LEU A 667 -25.54 27.43 -11.40
N ASN A 668 -26.72 27.91 -10.99
CA ASN A 668 -27.51 28.86 -11.77
C ASN A 668 -26.73 30.18 -11.79
N LEU A 669 -25.65 30.22 -12.57
CA LEU A 669 -24.89 31.45 -12.81
C LEU A 669 -25.87 32.48 -13.36
N PRO A 670 -25.93 33.70 -12.79
CA PRO A 670 -26.74 34.75 -13.37
C PRO A 670 -26.27 35.01 -14.81
N GLU A 671 -27.21 35.20 -15.75
CA GLU A 671 -26.90 35.49 -17.16
C GLU A 671 -26.01 36.74 -17.33
N VAL A 672 -26.00 37.61 -16.33
CA VAL A 672 -25.17 38.82 -16.27
C VAL A 672 -24.19 38.71 -15.09
N PRO A 673 -22.87 38.79 -15.33
CA PRO A 673 -21.87 38.72 -14.27
C PRO A 673 -22.05 39.80 -13.20
N ILE A 674 -21.88 39.44 -11.92
CA ILE A 674 -21.99 40.37 -10.78
C ILE A 674 -20.77 41.30 -10.72
N PHE A 675 -19.62 40.78 -11.14
CA PHE A 675 -18.37 41.51 -11.31
C PHE A 675 -18.11 41.85 -12.78
N ASN A 676 -17.48 43.00 -13.01
CA ASN A 676 -17.00 43.44 -14.32
C ASN A 676 -15.66 44.13 -14.09
N VAL A 677 -14.63 43.32 -13.94
CA VAL A 677 -13.28 43.71 -13.54
C VAL A 677 -12.32 43.58 -14.72
N ALA A 678 -12.46 42.52 -15.51
CA ALA A 678 -11.56 42.25 -16.64
C ALA A 678 -12.16 42.68 -18.00
N GLY A 679 -13.45 43.01 -18.06
CA GLY A 679 -14.19 43.22 -19.32
C GLY A 679 -14.46 41.90 -20.05
N ASN A 680 -15.18 41.95 -21.19
CA ASN A 680 -15.50 40.77 -22.04
C ASN A 680 -14.24 40.16 -22.68
N GLN A 681 -13.33 39.60 -21.88
CA GLN A 681 -12.15 38.91 -22.38
C GLN A 681 -12.48 37.46 -22.75
N GLN A 682 -11.81 37.00 -23.82
CA GLN A 682 -11.77 35.60 -24.22
C GLN A 682 -11.23 34.73 -23.08
N LEU A 683 -11.72 33.48 -23.05
CA LEU A 683 -11.29 32.41 -22.17
C LEU A 683 -9.77 32.41 -21.99
N VAL A 684 -9.31 32.24 -20.75
CA VAL A 684 -7.90 32.07 -20.46
C VAL A 684 -7.46 30.81 -21.20
N ASP A 685 -6.71 31.01 -22.27
CA ASP A 685 -5.97 29.95 -22.93
C ASP A 685 -4.84 29.57 -21.97
N THR A 686 -5.17 28.78 -20.94
CA THR A 686 -4.19 28.17 -20.05
C THR A 686 -3.39 27.26 -20.94
N ARG A 687 -2.31 27.78 -21.58
CA ARG A 687 -1.38 27.07 -22.47
C ARG A 687 -1.59 25.58 -22.31
N GLU A 688 -2.53 25.05 -23.09
CA GLU A 688 -2.68 23.62 -23.15
C GLU A 688 -1.39 23.26 -23.87
N ASP A 689 -0.49 22.59 -23.16
CA ASP A 689 0.37 21.63 -23.84
C ASP A 689 -0.63 20.73 -24.55
N SER A 690 -0.93 21.08 -25.80
CA SER A 690 -1.86 20.47 -26.74
C SER A 690 -1.38 19.04 -26.98
N ASP A 691 -1.60 18.17 -26.01
CA ASP A 691 -1.29 16.76 -26.07
C ASP A 691 -2.40 15.99 -25.32
N ASN A 692 -3.61 16.10 -25.89
CA ASN A 692 -4.82 15.28 -25.71
C ASN A 692 -5.29 14.99 -24.26
N GLU A 693 -6.12 15.87 -23.70
CA GLU A 693 -7.18 15.49 -22.74
C GLU A 693 -8.54 15.24 -23.43
N SER A 694 -8.54 15.09 -24.77
CA SER A 694 -9.69 14.62 -25.55
C SER A 694 -9.61 13.11 -25.75
N ALA A 695 -9.67 12.33 -24.66
CA ALA A 695 -10.13 10.96 -24.79
C ALA A 695 -11.62 11.05 -25.14
N ASN A 696 -12.04 10.36 -26.21
CA ASN A 696 -13.44 10.18 -26.59
C ASN A 696 -14.20 9.51 -25.44
N ASP A 697 -14.69 10.29 -24.48
CA ASP A 697 -15.78 9.88 -23.60
C ASP A 697 -17.09 10.06 -24.37
N SER A 698 -17.30 9.24 -25.40
CA SER A 698 -18.61 9.08 -26.04
C SER A 698 -19.27 7.79 -25.59
N ASP A 699 -19.24 7.53 -24.28
CA ASP A 699 -20.08 6.49 -23.67
C ASP A 699 -21.28 7.19 -23.03
N GLY A 700 -22.47 6.65 -23.32
CA GLY A 700 -23.80 7.25 -23.09
C GLY A 700 -24.22 7.38 -21.63
N GLU A 701 -23.32 7.72 -20.71
CA GLU A 701 -23.67 8.08 -19.33
C GLU A 701 -23.73 9.60 -19.17
N ASN A 702 -24.93 10.09 -18.83
CA ASN A 702 -25.28 11.47 -18.47
C ASN A 702 -24.10 12.46 -18.40
N ALA A 703 -23.85 13.18 -19.50
CA ALA A 703 -22.88 14.28 -19.61
C ALA A 703 -23.10 15.46 -18.62
N ALA A 704 -24.06 15.34 -17.70
CA ALA A 704 -24.45 16.37 -16.75
C ALA A 704 -23.62 16.41 -15.45
N GLU A 705 -22.67 15.51 -15.22
CA GLU A 705 -21.94 15.42 -13.93
C GLU A 705 -20.41 15.55 -13.97
N LYS A 706 -19.80 16.02 -15.07
CA LYS A 706 -18.35 16.37 -15.02
C LYS A 706 -18.16 17.67 -14.22
N PRO A 707 -17.31 17.69 -13.16
CA PRO A 707 -17.08 18.90 -12.37
C PRO A 707 -16.45 19.99 -13.26
N LEU A 708 -17.12 21.14 -13.37
CA LEU A 708 -16.64 22.29 -14.12
C LEU A 708 -15.30 22.79 -13.54
N ASP A 709 -14.26 22.89 -14.37
CA ASP A 709 -13.00 23.52 -13.96
C ASP A 709 -13.16 25.05 -13.97
N ILE A 710 -13.57 25.59 -12.82
CA ILE A 710 -13.90 27.02 -12.67
C ILE A 710 -12.73 27.96 -13.04
N PHE A 711 -11.49 27.48 -13.03
CA PHE A 711 -10.32 28.29 -13.37
C PHE A 711 -10.09 28.47 -14.87
N LYS A 712 -10.84 27.75 -15.73
CA LYS A 712 -10.90 28.02 -17.17
C LYS A 712 -11.91 29.12 -17.53
N LEU A 713 -12.76 29.53 -16.59
CA LEU A 713 -13.78 30.55 -16.84
C LEU A 713 -13.18 31.96 -16.94
N PRO A 714 -13.86 32.91 -17.60
CA PRO A 714 -13.51 34.32 -17.52
C PRO A 714 -13.41 34.78 -16.07
N PHE A 715 -12.45 35.67 -15.79
CA PHE A 715 -12.12 36.07 -14.41
C PHE A 715 -13.35 36.58 -13.63
N ASP A 716 -14.23 37.32 -14.30
CA ASP A 716 -15.47 37.83 -13.68
C ASP A 716 -16.44 36.73 -13.27
N GLN A 717 -16.60 35.68 -14.08
CA GLN A 717 -17.42 34.50 -13.73
C GLN A 717 -16.79 33.70 -12.58
N LEU A 718 -15.46 33.57 -12.57
CA LEU A 718 -14.75 32.93 -11.47
C LEU A 718 -14.95 33.71 -10.15
N LEU A 719 -14.88 35.04 -10.19
CA LEU A 719 -15.18 35.87 -9.02
C LEU A 719 -16.63 35.71 -8.56
N ASP A 720 -17.59 35.64 -9.48
CA ASP A 720 -19.00 35.39 -9.16
C ASP A 720 -19.16 34.07 -8.41
N ILE A 721 -18.55 32.99 -8.93
CA ILE A 721 -18.58 31.67 -8.30
C ILE A 721 -17.97 31.71 -6.89
N ILE A 722 -16.77 32.30 -6.75
CA ILE A 722 -16.11 32.42 -5.45
C ILE A 722 -16.98 33.20 -4.46
N TYR A 723 -17.59 34.30 -4.91
CA TYR A 723 -18.43 35.14 -4.07
C TYR A 723 -19.75 34.45 -3.67
N HIS A 724 -20.39 33.72 -4.58
CA HIS A 724 -21.59 32.94 -4.28
C HIS A 724 -21.30 31.77 -3.35
N ASN A 725 -20.24 31.00 -3.64
CA ASN A 725 -19.84 29.84 -2.84
C ASN A 725 -19.51 30.24 -1.40
N MET A 726 -19.01 31.47 -1.17
CA MET A 726 -18.81 32.01 0.17
C MET A 726 -20.07 31.89 1.03
N PHE A 727 -21.23 32.32 0.53
CA PHE A 727 -22.46 32.35 1.32
C PHE A 727 -22.95 30.95 1.70
N CYS A 728 -23.03 30.05 0.72
CA CYS A 728 -23.48 28.67 0.92
C CYS A 728 -22.56 27.92 1.89
N GLN A 729 -21.24 28.08 1.74
CA GLN A 729 -20.26 27.37 2.56
C GLN A 729 -20.16 27.94 3.98
N LEU A 730 -20.28 29.25 4.15
CA LEU A 730 -20.37 29.85 5.49
C LEU A 730 -21.61 29.33 6.23
N ALA A 731 -22.78 29.34 5.59
CA ALA A 731 -24.02 28.82 6.19
C ALA A 731 -23.92 27.32 6.52
N SER A 732 -23.39 26.51 5.60
CA SER A 732 -23.24 25.06 5.76
C SER A 732 -22.23 24.67 6.84
N THR A 733 -21.22 25.51 7.09
CA THR A 733 -20.20 25.26 8.14
C THR A 733 -20.54 25.87 9.50
N SER A 734 -21.75 26.42 9.66
CA SER A 734 -22.22 27.01 10.91
C SER A 734 -22.20 26.00 12.07
N PRO A 735 -21.94 26.47 13.31
CA PRO A 735 -21.80 25.58 14.46
C PRO A 735 -23.16 25.02 14.92
N ASN A 736 -23.10 23.89 15.63
CA ASN A 736 -24.24 23.28 16.33
C ASN A 736 -24.12 23.47 17.85
N PRO A 737 -25.25 23.53 18.60
CA PRO A 737 -25.23 23.54 20.06
C PRO A 737 -24.62 22.24 20.65
N LYS A 738 -24.06 22.33 21.85
CA LYS A 738 -23.70 21.16 22.68
C LYS A 738 -24.79 21.00 23.76
N PRO A 739 -25.32 19.81 24.10
CA PRO A 739 -25.14 18.46 23.52
C PRO A 739 -25.95 18.27 22.22
N GLY A 740 -25.53 17.33 21.36
CA GLY A 740 -26.02 17.16 19.98
C GLY A 740 -27.48 16.74 19.79
N THR A 741 -28.33 16.92 20.80
CA THR A 741 -29.79 16.69 20.76
C THR A 741 -30.58 17.92 20.31
N ARG A 742 -29.96 19.11 20.27
CA ARG A 742 -30.59 20.32 19.73
C ARG A 742 -30.24 20.51 18.26
N GLY A 743 -31.20 21.07 17.51
CA GLY A 743 -31.00 21.50 16.13
C GLY A 743 -29.88 22.56 15.98
N PRO A 744 -29.41 22.79 14.75
CA PRO A 744 -28.36 23.77 14.43
C PRO A 744 -28.72 25.19 14.87
N TYR A 745 -27.72 26.05 15.16
CA TYR A 745 -28.00 27.46 15.52
C TYR A 745 -28.59 28.25 14.36
N ILE A 746 -28.27 27.88 13.11
CA ILE A 746 -28.88 28.47 11.93
C ILE A 746 -30.21 27.75 11.65
N LEU A 747 -31.29 28.52 11.50
CA LEU A 747 -32.66 28.06 11.30
C LEU A 747 -32.93 27.56 9.88
N LEU A 748 -32.03 27.86 8.94
CA LEU A 748 -32.14 27.39 7.56
C LEU A 748 -32.05 25.87 7.50
N THR A 749 -32.96 25.26 6.76
CA THR A 749 -32.94 23.85 6.37
C THR A 749 -31.71 23.53 5.52
N THR A 750 -31.44 22.24 5.27
CA THR A 750 -30.31 21.84 4.41
C THR A 750 -30.46 22.40 3.00
N GLU A 751 -31.65 22.34 2.42
CA GLU A 751 -31.94 22.87 1.08
C GLU A 751 -31.78 24.39 1.04
N GLU A 752 -32.32 25.11 2.05
CA GLU A 752 -32.14 26.57 2.15
C GLU A 752 -30.68 26.97 2.37
N ARG A 753 -29.83 26.10 2.95
CA ARG A 753 -28.38 26.33 3.09
C ARG A 753 -27.62 26.18 1.79
N GLU A 754 -28.12 25.33 0.90
CA GLU A 754 -27.54 25.11 -0.42
C GLU A 754 -27.89 26.25 -1.38
N ASP A 755 -28.98 26.99 -1.13
CA ASP A 755 -29.44 28.15 -1.92
C ASP A 755 -29.17 29.51 -1.25
N VAL A 756 -28.24 29.59 -0.31
CA VAL A 756 -27.97 30.85 0.40
C VAL A 756 -27.28 31.85 -0.51
N HIS A 757 -27.93 32.99 -0.70
CA HIS A 757 -27.42 34.10 -1.50
C HIS A 757 -27.14 35.38 -0.67
N GLU A 758 -26.58 36.40 -1.29
CA GLU A 758 -26.20 37.69 -0.69
C GLU A 758 -27.33 38.32 0.17
N GLY A 759 -28.58 38.23 -0.29
CA GLY A 759 -29.76 38.73 0.42
C GLY A 759 -29.93 38.21 1.86
N VAL A 760 -29.57 36.95 2.16
CA VAL A 760 -29.62 36.40 3.53
C VAL A 760 -28.65 37.14 4.45
N PHE A 761 -27.46 37.47 3.96
CA PHE A 761 -26.42 38.21 4.68
C PHE A 761 -26.72 39.72 4.80
N LYS A 762 -27.75 40.22 4.10
CA LYS A 762 -28.27 41.61 4.19
C LYS A 762 -29.46 41.75 5.16
N LYS A 763 -30.09 40.66 5.59
CA LYS A 763 -31.27 40.72 6.47
C LYS A 763 -30.90 41.31 7.84
N ARG A 764 -31.65 42.34 8.25
CA ARG A 764 -31.52 42.97 9.58
C ARG A 764 -32.24 42.21 10.70
N ASN A 765 -33.22 41.38 10.36
CA ASN A 765 -33.92 40.52 11.34
C ASN A 765 -33.22 39.17 11.43
N LEU A 766 -32.26 39.07 12.36
CA LEU A 766 -31.46 37.86 12.52
C LEU A 766 -32.23 36.72 13.18
N ALA A 767 -33.37 36.99 13.84
CA ALA A 767 -34.23 35.96 14.41
C ALA A 767 -34.87 35.04 13.34
N LYS A 768 -34.89 35.46 12.06
CA LYS A 768 -35.32 34.63 10.93
C LYS A 768 -34.21 33.69 10.42
N ILE A 769 -32.97 33.88 10.85
CA ILE A 769 -31.80 33.12 10.36
C ILE A 769 -31.17 32.31 11.49
N TRP A 770 -31.18 32.82 12.72
CA TRP A 770 -30.50 32.24 13.86
C TRP A 770 -31.50 32.00 15.00
N ASP A 771 -31.45 30.80 15.59
CA ASP A 771 -32.18 30.50 16.81
C ASP A 771 -31.63 31.32 17.98
N ASN A 772 -30.30 31.42 18.04
CA ASN A 772 -29.57 32.22 19.02
C ASN A 772 -28.20 32.63 18.45
N CYS A 773 -27.79 33.86 18.72
CA CYS A 773 -26.47 34.38 18.36
C CYS A 773 -26.05 35.47 19.34
N ARG A 774 -24.79 35.87 19.31
CA ARG A 774 -24.34 37.13 19.92
C ARG A 774 -23.73 37.98 18.85
N TYR A 775 -23.99 39.28 18.90
CA TYR A 775 -23.49 40.20 17.89
C TYR A 775 -22.61 41.28 18.50
N LYS A 776 -21.66 41.76 17.69
CA LYS A 776 -20.90 42.99 17.94
C LYS A 776 -21.03 43.88 16.70
N ILE A 777 -21.35 45.16 16.91
CA ILE A 777 -21.34 46.16 15.85
C ILE A 777 -19.88 46.53 15.58
N LEU A 778 -19.45 46.43 14.32
CA LEU A 778 -18.10 46.81 13.91
C LEU A 778 -18.09 48.17 13.22
N ASP A 779 -16.99 48.89 13.41
CA ASP A 779 -16.66 50.02 12.54
C ASP A 779 -16.14 49.55 11.17
N GLU A 780 -15.94 50.48 10.24
CA GLU A 780 -15.47 50.17 8.89
C GLU A 780 -14.08 49.52 8.86
N THR A 781 -13.20 49.90 9.79
CA THR A 781 -11.84 49.37 9.88
C THR A 781 -11.86 47.91 10.35
N GLU A 782 -12.65 47.61 11.37
CA GLU A 782 -12.87 46.26 11.87
C GLU A 782 -13.57 45.39 10.81
N TRP A 783 -14.53 45.94 10.05
CA TRP A 783 -15.19 45.24 8.94
C TRP A 783 -14.23 44.92 7.79
N ARG A 784 -13.32 45.84 7.47
CA ARG A 784 -12.25 45.60 6.48
C ARG A 784 -11.32 44.48 6.93
N ARG A 785 -10.91 44.46 8.21
CA ARG A 785 -10.10 43.36 8.76
C ARG A 785 -10.82 42.01 8.68
N LEU A 786 -12.15 41.99 8.81
CA LEU A 786 -12.93 40.76 8.61
C LEU A 786 -12.89 40.30 7.16
N PHE A 787 -13.06 41.21 6.19
CA PHE A 787 -12.91 40.91 4.77
C PHE A 787 -11.53 40.32 4.44
N GLU A 788 -10.46 40.90 4.99
CA GLU A 788 -9.09 40.46 4.78
C GLU A 788 -8.82 39.03 5.28
N ARG A 789 -9.65 38.52 6.21
CA ARG A 789 -9.57 37.12 6.67
C ARG A 789 -10.13 36.14 5.65
N PHE A 790 -11.16 36.53 4.90
CA PHE A 790 -11.77 35.69 3.87
C PHE A 790 -11.07 35.83 2.51
N PHE A 791 -10.61 37.05 2.20
CA PHE A 791 -9.94 37.39 0.94
C PHE A 791 -8.59 38.06 1.24
N PRO A 792 -7.58 37.29 1.69
CA PRO A 792 -6.25 37.82 1.98
C PRO A 792 -5.59 38.40 0.72
N ALA A 793 -4.66 39.33 0.91
CA ALA A 793 -3.80 39.79 -0.18
C ALA A 793 -2.74 38.73 -0.52
N LYS A 794 -2.12 38.82 -1.70
CA LYS A 794 -1.03 37.93 -2.09
C LYS A 794 0.09 37.93 -1.04
N GLY A 795 0.54 36.74 -0.64
CA GLY A 795 1.56 36.56 0.40
C GLY A 795 1.07 36.59 1.85
N GLN A 796 -0.20 36.92 2.11
CA GLN A 796 -0.78 36.83 3.47
C GLN A 796 -1.36 35.44 3.73
N ASN A 797 -0.75 34.71 4.67
CA ASN A 797 -1.23 33.38 5.06
C ASN A 797 -2.28 33.46 6.17
N THR A 798 -3.39 32.74 6.01
CA THR A 798 -4.26 32.37 7.14
C THR A 798 -3.48 31.42 8.06
N GLY A 799 -3.43 31.68 9.37
CA GLY A 799 -2.55 30.95 10.29
C GLY A 799 -2.73 29.43 10.22
N SER A 800 -1.64 28.66 10.39
CA SER A 800 -1.57 27.20 10.20
C SER A 800 -2.50 26.33 11.09
N ARG A 801 -3.25 26.96 12.00
CA ARG A 801 -4.21 26.31 12.92
C ARG A 801 -5.66 26.75 12.68
N ALA A 802 -5.98 27.21 11.48
CA ALA A 802 -7.29 27.74 11.13
C ALA A 802 -8.39 26.66 11.07
N GLN A 803 -9.34 26.69 12.00
CA GLN A 803 -10.52 25.83 12.06
C GLN A 803 -11.57 26.28 11.03
N ASN A 804 -12.14 25.34 10.28
CA ASN A 804 -13.18 25.51 9.25
C ASN A 804 -12.75 26.23 7.96
N TYR A 805 -11.62 26.94 7.92
CA TYR A 805 -11.11 27.57 6.69
C TYR A 805 -10.85 26.56 5.58
N SER A 806 -10.21 25.42 5.91
CA SER A 806 -9.94 24.34 4.93
C SER A 806 -11.21 23.65 4.39
N ASN A 807 -12.36 23.85 5.05
CA ASN A 807 -13.63 23.24 4.64
C ASN A 807 -14.44 24.15 3.70
N CYS A 808 -13.97 25.39 3.47
CA CYS A 808 -14.62 26.34 2.58
C CYS A 808 -13.80 26.46 1.30
N SER A 809 -14.24 25.80 0.21
CA SER A 809 -13.56 25.83 -1.08
C SER A 809 -13.34 27.24 -1.61
N PHE A 810 -14.25 28.20 -1.37
CA PHE A 810 -14.09 29.56 -1.90
C PHE A 810 -12.79 30.24 -1.43
N ILE A 811 -12.28 29.85 -0.26
CA ILE A 811 -11.01 30.34 0.30
C ILE A 811 -9.83 29.73 -0.45
N SER A 812 -9.87 28.43 -0.72
CA SER A 812 -8.85 27.78 -1.56
C SER A 812 -8.94 28.22 -3.02
N ASP A 813 -10.13 28.57 -3.50
CA ASP A 813 -10.35 29.05 -4.87
C ASP A 813 -9.78 30.46 -5.02
N TRP A 814 -10.02 31.34 -4.03
CA TRP A 814 -9.37 32.64 -3.95
C TRP A 814 -7.84 32.54 -3.84
N ALA A 815 -7.33 31.62 -3.02
CA ALA A 815 -5.89 31.41 -2.91
C ALA A 815 -5.27 30.96 -4.25
N GLN A 816 -5.97 30.15 -5.05
CA GLN A 816 -5.54 29.76 -6.40
C GLN A 816 -5.53 30.94 -7.37
N VAL A 817 -6.53 31.83 -7.31
CA VAL A 817 -6.54 33.08 -8.08
C VAL A 817 -5.27 33.91 -7.85
N LEU A 818 -4.77 33.98 -6.62
CA LEU A 818 -3.56 34.76 -6.28
C LEU A 818 -2.26 34.15 -6.87
N GLU A 819 -2.25 32.84 -7.14
CA GLU A 819 -1.08 32.09 -7.60
C GLU A 819 -1.04 31.95 -9.13
N LEU A 820 -2.20 31.91 -9.78
CA LEU A 820 -2.30 31.76 -11.22
C LEU A 820 -1.77 32.99 -11.96
N ALA A 821 -0.73 32.79 -12.77
CA ALA A 821 -0.11 33.85 -13.58
C ALA A 821 -1.14 34.56 -14.49
N ALA A 822 -2.11 33.82 -15.02
CA ALA A 822 -3.19 34.36 -15.86
C ALA A 822 -4.02 35.44 -15.15
N TYR A 823 -4.14 35.38 -13.82
CA TYR A 823 -4.91 36.33 -13.01
C TYR A 823 -4.03 37.35 -12.28
N ALA A 824 -2.72 37.27 -12.44
CA ALA A 824 -1.77 38.20 -11.82
C ALA A 824 -2.06 39.69 -12.10
N PRO A 825 -2.56 40.11 -13.29
CA PRO A 825 -2.93 41.50 -13.54
C PRO A 825 -4.23 41.94 -12.87
N TYR A 826 -5.12 41.00 -12.52
CA TYR A 826 -6.52 41.31 -12.19
C TYR A 826 -6.89 41.09 -10.73
N TRP A 827 -6.11 40.30 -9.98
CA TRP A 827 -6.48 39.90 -8.62
C TRP A 827 -6.68 41.10 -7.67
N GLU A 828 -5.91 42.19 -7.81
CA GLU A 828 -6.09 43.40 -6.99
C GLU A 828 -7.44 44.07 -7.26
N ALA A 829 -7.77 44.26 -8.54
CA ALA A 829 -9.03 44.85 -8.95
C ALA A 829 -10.23 43.94 -8.60
N GLY A 830 -10.06 42.61 -8.71
CA GLY A 830 -11.03 41.60 -8.30
C GLY A 830 -11.28 41.65 -6.80
N ARG A 831 -10.21 41.75 -6.01
CA ARG A 831 -10.29 41.89 -4.55
C ARG A 831 -11.02 43.17 -4.14
N GLU A 832 -10.75 44.29 -4.80
CA GLU A 832 -11.44 45.54 -4.51
C GLU A 832 -12.92 45.51 -4.95
N ALA A 833 -13.24 44.80 -6.05
CA ALA A 833 -14.62 44.54 -6.44
C ALA A 833 -15.37 43.69 -5.41
N LEU A 834 -14.74 42.62 -4.91
CA LEU A 834 -15.24 41.80 -3.81
C LEU A 834 -15.48 42.65 -2.56
N TRP A 835 -14.54 43.54 -2.19
CA TRP A 835 -14.71 44.44 -1.06
C TRP A 835 -15.92 45.37 -1.21
N ARG A 836 -16.09 45.99 -2.39
CA ARG A 836 -17.22 46.89 -2.69
C ARG A 836 -18.57 46.21 -2.50
N ARG A 837 -18.67 44.92 -2.77
CA ARG A 837 -19.88 44.11 -2.51
C ARG A 837 -19.95 43.67 -1.05
N PHE A 838 -18.86 43.13 -0.51
CA PHE A 838 -18.78 42.64 0.88
C PHE A 838 -19.16 43.71 1.91
N LYS A 839 -18.80 44.99 1.69
CA LYS A 839 -19.19 46.08 2.59
C LYS A 839 -20.71 46.32 2.63
N ARG A 840 -21.48 45.85 1.64
CA ARG A 840 -22.95 45.97 1.62
C ARG A 840 -23.65 44.89 2.45
N LEU A 841 -22.92 43.90 2.93
CA LEU A 841 -23.47 42.87 3.82
C LEU A 841 -23.76 43.48 5.19
N TYR A 842 -24.84 43.01 5.81
CA TYR A 842 -25.27 43.49 7.12
C TYR A 842 -24.62 42.70 8.25
N TRP A 843 -24.48 41.38 8.08
CA TRP A 843 -23.89 40.52 9.10
C TRP A 843 -22.93 39.51 8.49
N MET A 844 -21.94 39.07 9.27
CA MET A 844 -20.97 38.03 8.93
C MET A 844 -20.57 37.23 10.18
N PRO A 845 -20.06 36.00 10.03
CA PRO A 845 -19.47 35.26 11.15
C PRO A 845 -18.32 36.08 11.77
N ALA A 846 -18.16 36.00 13.09
CA ALA A 846 -17.02 36.61 13.77
C ALA A 846 -15.73 35.80 13.55
N ALA A 847 -15.31 35.69 12.28
CA ALA A 847 -14.16 34.94 11.86
C ALA A 847 -12.89 35.55 12.42
N ARG A 848 -12.03 34.72 13.00
CA ARG A 848 -10.71 35.03 13.54
C ARG A 848 -9.62 34.41 12.68
N ALA A 849 -8.37 34.74 12.96
CA ALA A 849 -7.22 34.16 12.26
C ALA A 849 -7.14 32.62 12.39
N ASP A 850 -7.68 32.06 13.48
CA ASP A 850 -7.63 30.63 13.78
C ASP A 850 -8.98 29.91 13.59
N ARG A 851 -10.09 30.60 13.25
CA ARG A 851 -11.40 29.95 13.03
C ARG A 851 -12.42 30.85 12.32
N ILE A 852 -13.26 30.31 11.45
CA ILE A 852 -14.38 31.07 10.86
C ILE A 852 -15.50 31.28 11.89
N TRP A 853 -15.87 30.22 12.60
CA TRP A 853 -16.98 30.23 13.55
C TRP A 853 -16.45 30.19 14.97
N THR A 854 -16.79 31.22 15.75
CA THR A 854 -16.50 31.26 17.19
C THR A 854 -17.81 31.05 17.96
N THR A 855 -17.83 30.09 18.88
CA THR A 855 -18.93 29.90 19.84
C THR A 855 -18.39 30.12 21.25
N SER A 856 -19.08 30.90 22.08
CA SER A 856 -18.64 31.16 23.45
C SER A 856 -19.83 31.30 24.39
N SER A 857 -19.75 30.64 25.55
CA SER A 857 -20.63 30.87 26.70
C SER A 857 -20.16 32.01 27.59
N LYS A 858 -18.87 32.36 27.52
CA LYS A 858 -18.27 33.42 28.34
C LYS A 858 -18.61 34.79 27.76
N ARG A 859 -18.84 35.79 28.60
CA ARG A 859 -18.99 37.20 28.18
C ARG A 859 -17.70 37.68 27.52
N GLU A 860 -17.62 37.52 26.21
CA GLU A 860 -16.61 38.14 25.39
C GLU A 860 -16.89 39.63 25.24
N SER A 861 -15.88 40.47 25.44
CA SER A 861 -16.00 41.93 25.40
C SER A 861 -16.59 42.40 24.07
N GLY A 862 -17.57 43.30 24.15
CA GLY A 862 -18.23 43.91 22.99
C GLY A 862 -19.33 43.07 22.32
N PHE A 863 -19.53 41.81 22.70
CA PHE A 863 -20.60 40.97 22.15
C PHE A 863 -21.82 40.92 23.07
N VAL A 864 -22.98 41.33 22.56
CA VAL A 864 -24.26 41.36 23.27
C VAL A 864 -25.22 40.28 22.76
N TYR A 865 -26.14 39.83 23.60
CA TYR A 865 -27.24 38.97 23.18
C TYR A 865 -28.37 39.82 22.59
N PRO A 866 -29.12 39.27 21.63
CA PRO A 866 -30.45 39.78 21.31
C PRO A 866 -31.36 39.78 22.55
N PRO A 867 -32.38 40.66 22.60
CA PRO A 867 -33.29 40.73 23.73
C PRO A 867 -33.93 39.37 24.04
N GLY A 868 -33.82 38.92 25.31
CA GLY A 868 -34.40 37.66 25.79
C GLY A 868 -33.56 36.41 25.55
N GLU A 869 -32.43 36.49 24.83
CA GLU A 869 -31.56 35.35 24.55
C GLU A 869 -30.41 35.22 25.56
N SER A 870 -29.95 33.98 25.82
CA SER A 870 -28.79 33.70 26.68
C SER A 870 -28.13 32.36 26.34
N GLY A 871 -26.97 32.07 26.94
CA GLY A 871 -26.28 30.78 26.81
C GLY A 871 -25.19 30.72 25.74
N THR A 872 -24.67 29.53 25.43
CA THR A 872 -23.65 29.41 24.38
C THR A 872 -24.26 29.76 23.03
N ALA A 873 -23.62 30.65 22.26
CA ALA A 873 -24.11 31.04 20.96
C ALA A 873 -22.96 31.35 19.98
N PRO A 874 -23.18 31.26 18.66
CA PRO A 874 -22.25 31.75 17.65
C PRO A 874 -22.09 33.26 17.76
N LEU A 875 -20.86 33.73 17.53
CA LEU A 875 -20.51 35.13 17.49
C LEU A 875 -20.62 35.66 16.06
N LEU A 876 -21.34 36.76 15.88
CA LEU A 876 -21.56 37.45 14.62
C LEU A 876 -21.05 38.90 14.71
N TYR A 877 -20.52 39.39 13.59
CA TYR A 877 -20.30 40.80 13.40
C TYR A 877 -21.44 41.38 12.59
N VAL A 878 -21.93 42.55 13.00
CA VAL A 878 -22.98 43.29 12.29
C VAL A 878 -22.49 44.68 11.94
N ARG A 879 -23.04 45.26 10.87
CA ARG A 879 -22.69 46.58 10.36
C ARG A 879 -23.77 47.60 10.72
N GLU A 880 -23.39 48.85 10.89
CA GLU A 880 -24.26 50.04 11.02
C GLU A 880 -25.08 50.13 12.33
N SER A 881 -25.89 49.12 12.65
CA SER A 881 -26.83 49.16 13.78
C SER A 881 -27.06 47.80 14.40
N ALA A 882 -27.67 47.77 15.59
CA ALA A 882 -28.11 46.53 16.22
C ALA A 882 -29.15 45.80 15.35
N PRO A 883 -29.13 44.45 15.30
CA PRO A 883 -30.10 43.65 14.56
C PRO A 883 -31.47 43.75 15.22
N THR A 884 -32.49 43.71 14.39
CA THR A 884 -33.86 43.47 14.87
C THR A 884 -34.02 42.00 15.23
N TRP A 885 -34.80 41.70 16.27
CA TRP A 885 -35.02 40.34 16.75
C TRP A 885 -36.52 40.10 16.92
N ASN A 886 -37.21 39.81 15.81
CA ASN A 886 -38.65 39.57 15.81
C ASN A 886 -38.97 38.22 15.18
N ARG A 887 -39.39 37.25 16.01
CA ARG A 887 -39.77 35.90 15.59
C ARG A 887 -41.16 35.86 14.92
N ASN A 888 -42.03 36.84 15.19
CA ASN A 888 -43.45 36.83 14.81
C ASN A 888 -43.82 37.79 13.66
N ALA A 889 -42.87 38.58 13.15
CA ALA A 889 -43.12 39.38 11.95
C ALA A 889 -43.24 38.46 10.73
N LEU A 890 -44.46 38.34 10.19
CA LEU A 890 -44.74 37.70 8.91
C LEU A 890 -43.77 38.22 7.83
N ALA A 891 -43.41 37.31 6.92
CA ALA A 891 -42.26 37.37 6.01
C ALA A 891 -42.02 38.75 5.41
#